data_AF-B4D2H5-F1
#
_entry.id   AF-B4D2H5-F1
#
_cell.length_a   1.000
_cell.length_b   1.000
_cell.length_c   1.000
_cell.angle_alpha   90.00
_cell.angle_beta   90.00
_cell.angle_gamma   90.00
#
_symmetry.space_group_name_H-M   'P 1'
#
loop_
_entity.id
_entity.type
_entity.pdbx_description
1 polymer ?
#
loop_
_entity_poly.entity_id
_entity_poly.type
_entity_poly.pdbx_seq_one_letter_code
_entity_poly.pdbx_strand_id
1 'polypeptide(L)'
;MTIDCPHCQGTIEADEALAGDVMSCPLCARALLLPELNPVSVGQSTAATVHSRTAAVRPVVQPRRATSPPVTGGDGRSGGKGIFWFVLLIAAAGCGYGFRAEWMPLVRKWVWRDQPVHVIHPDGTPLPVIAPPEAAPAPVMATPAPEAAAAPLVDAQKLAPDPLAWLLRNKDRWPEEVTLLKTTEFPAVVQGKVYGSVKVPVGTEVQLVELTPRTAGVVYNGGGARVPIDATNLLDFATVEMNRPESAAPVATATASMPAPISKGPTAAIAQHPVRKSGRFVHPGALHTKEDFERMAAKVKAHQQPWFEDWQLLEKSPHGLGAPIRPVPQIVRGINGQNNYTPSQKDAATLYQCALRYRITGEKAYANKAVELLNRWSATMKKPPTGNSNYALGAGIVGYEFACGAEMMRDYPGWKPADFAACQEMMKLFLQANRVFLQKHNGTPGTHYRLNWDTCNMASMLAIGVFLDDEETFNEALDYFYEGVSNGCVERAVGYVFADGLGQTEEMGRDQPHNITGWEFMAKFCQIAWNQGVDLFGYDNNRLLRGWEYVAKYNLGYEVSYVPHRTADLKYTEATVAKGSVLGPMWELVYNHYANRKGIAAPYVKEAAERVRPEPGPNPAGHPSGYDWLGFGTLTYTLDPLKEDAPPSGLRGFWGENEITLSWWGSAHADGYQIQRATQRGGPYTTIGTVGEKDTSFIDPNVTAGTTYYYVVASNGSSGWKGKTSAELEVANKLVTQYHFDGNTKDGVGHQDAVASGHPSYTLGMGNGKAIVLDGVHDYLTLPVGVANDQDITIAAWVYWDGEKNNERIFDFGGDVTKYMMLTPKAGDVMRFEITTSRGNEGTGRLEAPALKPRRWAHVAVTLSGDTGTLYVDGEAVSSAPITLHPFFTQTQCYIGKSQFPDPLFKGRIADFRIYNYALPASAVRDVFQRLR
;
A
#
# COMPACT_ATOMS: atom_id res chain seq x y z
N MET A 1 -18.04 28.51 -37.29
CA MET A 1 -17.35 27.59 -36.35
C MET A 1 -18.35 26.69 -35.64
N THR A 2 -17.98 25.43 -35.39
CA THR A 2 -18.81 24.44 -34.68
C THR A 2 -18.26 24.24 -33.28
N ILE A 3 -19.11 24.35 -32.25
CA ILE A 3 -18.71 24.31 -30.85
C ILE A 3 -19.66 23.42 -30.08
N ASP A 4 -19.12 22.53 -29.25
CA ASP A 4 -19.92 21.74 -28.33
C ASP A 4 -20.20 22.55 -27.05
N CYS A 5 -21.48 22.73 -26.71
CA CYS A 5 -21.84 23.44 -25.50
C CYS A 5 -21.39 22.62 -24.28
N PRO A 6 -20.54 23.15 -23.38
CA PRO A 6 -20.05 22.41 -22.22
C PRO A 6 -21.15 22.12 -21.20
N HIS A 7 -22.30 22.80 -21.31
CA HIS A 7 -23.42 22.64 -20.38
C HIS A 7 -24.42 21.56 -20.79
N CYS A 8 -24.67 21.36 -22.09
CA CYS A 8 -25.65 20.38 -22.56
C CYS A 8 -25.07 19.34 -23.54
N GLN A 9 -23.78 19.45 -23.87
CA GLN A 9 -23.06 18.61 -24.83
C GLN A 9 -23.68 18.59 -26.24
N GLY A 10 -24.59 19.52 -26.53
CA GLY A 10 -25.14 19.72 -27.85
C GLY A 10 -24.19 20.55 -28.71
N THR A 11 -23.95 20.08 -29.92
CA THR A 11 -23.14 20.77 -30.94
C THR A 11 -23.94 21.93 -31.54
N ILE A 12 -23.36 23.13 -31.51
CA ILE A 12 -23.97 24.34 -32.08
C ILE A 12 -23.06 24.96 -33.14
N GLU A 13 -23.67 25.56 -34.17
CA GLU A 13 -22.95 26.35 -35.17
C GLU A 13 -23.06 27.84 -34.82
N ALA A 14 -21.91 28.51 -34.76
CA ALA A 14 -21.82 29.95 -34.51
C ALA A 14 -21.05 30.62 -35.66
N ASP A 15 -21.42 31.86 -35.99
CA ASP A 15 -20.72 32.67 -36.97
C ASP A 15 -19.28 32.94 -36.49
N GLU A 16 -18.30 32.77 -37.37
CA GLU A 16 -16.89 33.02 -37.06
C GLU A 16 -16.62 34.50 -36.75
N ALA A 17 -17.48 35.41 -37.23
CA ALA A 17 -17.42 36.83 -36.88
C ALA A 17 -17.67 37.12 -35.39
N LEU A 18 -18.25 36.17 -34.65
CA LEU A 18 -18.51 36.28 -33.21
C LEU A 18 -17.39 35.64 -32.35
N ALA A 19 -16.26 35.28 -32.95
CA ALA A 19 -15.10 34.76 -32.23
C ALA A 19 -14.62 35.76 -31.16
N GLY A 20 -14.57 35.33 -29.89
CA GLY A 20 -14.26 36.18 -28.74
C GLY A 20 -15.49 36.77 -28.03
N ASP A 21 -16.68 36.69 -28.61
CA ASP A 21 -17.93 37.21 -28.01
C ASP A 21 -18.67 36.16 -27.16
N VAL A 22 -19.57 36.63 -26.28
CA VAL A 22 -20.48 35.77 -25.52
C VAL A 22 -21.82 35.65 -26.25
N MET A 23 -22.26 34.43 -26.52
CA MET A 23 -23.59 34.14 -27.06
C MET A 23 -24.39 33.23 -26.13
N SER A 24 -25.73 33.24 -26.22
CA SER A 24 -26.54 32.27 -25.50
C SER A 24 -26.71 30.99 -26.33
N CYS A 25 -26.48 29.82 -25.72
CA CYS A 25 -26.62 28.54 -26.39
C CYS A 25 -28.09 28.31 -26.80
N PRO A 26 -28.40 28.08 -28.09
CA PRO A 26 -29.77 27.90 -28.55
C PRO A 26 -30.42 26.61 -28.02
N LEU A 27 -29.65 25.66 -27.49
CA LEU A 27 -30.15 24.37 -26.98
C LEU A 27 -30.49 24.38 -25.48
N CYS A 28 -29.81 25.22 -24.69
CA CYS A 28 -30.02 25.24 -23.23
C CYS A 28 -30.12 26.65 -22.61
N ALA A 29 -30.09 27.70 -23.45
CA ALA A 29 -30.17 29.11 -23.08
C ALA A 29 -29.10 29.63 -22.10
N ARG A 30 -28.03 28.87 -21.86
CA ARG A 30 -26.87 29.30 -21.03
C ARG A 30 -25.85 30.06 -21.88
N ALA A 31 -25.22 31.07 -21.27
CA ALA A 31 -24.18 31.88 -21.92
C ALA A 31 -22.92 31.05 -22.21
N LEU A 32 -22.34 31.25 -23.39
CA LEU A 32 -21.15 30.58 -23.91
C LEU A 32 -20.20 31.64 -24.45
N LEU A 33 -18.95 31.63 -24.01
CA LEU A 33 -17.88 32.43 -24.63
C LEU A 33 -17.35 31.69 -25.86
N LEU A 34 -17.37 32.36 -27.01
CA LEU A 34 -16.87 31.83 -28.27
C LEU A 34 -15.35 32.03 -28.35
N PRO A 35 -14.58 31.03 -28.83
CA PRO A 35 -13.12 31.12 -28.89
C PRO A 35 -12.66 32.18 -29.91
N GLU A 36 -11.62 32.95 -29.58
CA GLU A 36 -10.99 33.90 -30.51
C GLU A 36 -10.25 33.16 -31.65
N LEU A 37 -10.35 33.67 -32.88
CA LEU A 37 -9.65 33.14 -34.05
C LEU A 37 -8.44 34.04 -34.38
N ASN A 38 -7.22 33.49 -34.26
CA ASN A 38 -5.99 34.19 -34.66
C ASN A 38 -5.50 33.73 -36.04
N PRO A 39 -5.30 34.63 -37.03
CA PRO A 39 -4.77 34.25 -38.34
C PRO A 39 -3.24 34.09 -38.30
N VAL A 40 -2.73 32.92 -38.70
CA VAL A 40 -1.30 32.69 -38.94
C VAL A 40 -1.05 32.57 -40.45
N SER A 41 -0.19 33.41 -41.00
CA SER A 41 0.26 33.37 -42.39
C SER A 41 1.48 32.45 -42.56
N VAL A 42 1.26 31.25 -43.11
CA VAL A 42 2.32 30.37 -43.62
C VAL A 42 2.05 30.11 -45.10
N GLY A 43 3.09 30.24 -45.92
CA GLY A 43 3.02 30.15 -47.38
C GLY A 43 2.35 28.88 -47.90
N GLN A 44 1.42 29.09 -48.84
CA GLN A 44 0.81 28.15 -49.77
C GLN A 44 0.58 26.71 -49.27
N SER A 45 -0.32 26.55 -48.30
CA SER A 45 -1.48 25.65 -48.37
C SER A 45 -2.28 25.83 -47.08
N THR A 46 -3.57 26.14 -47.22
CA THR A 46 -4.45 26.49 -46.12
C THR A 46 -4.88 25.26 -45.32
N ALA A 47 -4.38 25.14 -44.09
CA ALA A 47 -5.02 24.40 -43.00
C ALA A 47 -4.70 25.11 -41.67
N ALA A 48 -5.69 25.78 -41.08
CA ALA A 48 -5.55 26.40 -39.77
C ALA A 48 -5.49 25.31 -38.68
N THR A 49 -4.49 25.38 -37.79
CA THR A 49 -4.38 24.48 -36.62
C THR A 49 -4.68 25.31 -35.37
N VAL A 50 -5.68 24.88 -34.59
CA VAL A 50 -6.09 25.51 -33.32
C VAL A 50 -5.16 25.04 -32.20
N HIS A 51 -4.57 25.96 -31.45
CA HIS A 51 -3.96 25.68 -30.15
C HIS A 51 -4.86 26.25 -29.05
N SER A 52 -5.56 25.39 -28.30
CA SER A 52 -6.15 25.74 -27.02
C SER A 52 -5.51 24.90 -25.90
N ARG A 53 -5.16 25.56 -24.80
CA ARG A 53 -4.84 24.89 -23.53
C ARG A 53 -6.14 24.60 -22.79
N THR A 54 -6.86 23.56 -23.21
CA THR A 54 -7.83 22.79 -22.42
C THR A 54 -8.48 21.73 -23.31
N ALA A 55 -8.41 20.48 -22.85
CA ALA A 55 -9.20 19.29 -23.21
C ALA A 55 -9.63 19.04 -24.69
N ALA A 56 -9.12 17.93 -25.22
CA ALA A 56 -9.71 17.01 -26.21
C ALA A 56 -10.47 17.59 -27.42
N VAL A 57 -9.81 17.60 -28.58
CA VAL A 57 -10.46 17.58 -29.90
C VAL A 57 -10.01 16.33 -30.65
N ARG A 58 -10.95 15.48 -31.09
CA ARG A 58 -10.72 14.42 -32.09
C ARG A 58 -11.21 14.92 -33.45
N PRO A 59 -10.42 14.87 -34.53
CA PRO A 59 -10.95 15.02 -35.88
C PRO A 59 -11.52 13.68 -36.36
N VAL A 60 -12.81 13.64 -36.72
CA VAL A 60 -13.43 12.56 -37.49
C VAL A 60 -13.56 13.04 -38.93
N VAL A 61 -12.75 12.50 -39.83
CA VAL A 61 -12.96 12.62 -41.28
C VAL A 61 -13.59 11.31 -41.75
N GLN A 62 -14.87 11.34 -42.11
CA GLN A 62 -15.50 10.26 -42.87
C GLN A 62 -15.53 10.62 -44.37
N PRO A 63 -15.05 9.75 -45.27
CA PRO A 63 -15.26 9.93 -46.71
C PRO A 63 -16.63 9.39 -47.13
N ARG A 64 -17.35 10.19 -47.95
CA ARG A 64 -18.60 9.80 -48.62
C ARG A 64 -18.35 8.68 -49.64
N ARG A 65 -19.26 7.71 -49.66
CA ARG A 65 -19.41 6.66 -50.70
C ARG A 65 -19.76 7.26 -52.08
N ALA A 66 -19.16 6.70 -53.12
CA ALA A 66 -19.73 6.67 -54.48
C ALA A 66 -19.58 5.26 -55.09
N THR A 67 -20.75 4.63 -55.29
CA THR A 67 -21.20 3.67 -56.33
C THR A 67 -20.22 2.72 -57.05
N SER A 68 -20.40 1.40 -56.79
CA SER A 68 -20.47 0.15 -57.63
C SER A 68 -19.73 0.02 -59.00
N PRO A 69 -19.52 -1.20 -59.60
CA PRO A 69 -19.84 -2.59 -59.20
C PRO A 69 -18.64 -3.60 -59.38
N PRO A 70 -18.81 -4.93 -59.19
CA PRO A 70 -17.74 -5.88 -58.84
C PRO A 70 -17.23 -6.74 -60.01
N VAL A 71 -16.00 -7.28 -59.89
CA VAL A 71 -15.57 -8.46 -60.66
C VAL A 71 -14.78 -9.43 -59.78
N THR A 72 -15.33 -10.64 -59.77
CA THR A 72 -14.84 -11.97 -59.34
C THR A 72 -13.39 -12.24 -59.77
N GLY A 73 -12.50 -12.81 -58.96
CA GLY A 73 -12.49 -14.20 -58.49
C GLY A 73 -11.23 -14.90 -59.03
N GLY A 74 -10.65 -15.84 -58.28
CA GLY A 74 -9.68 -16.82 -58.82
C GLY A 74 -8.28 -16.84 -58.16
N ASP A 75 -8.15 -17.74 -57.18
CA ASP A 75 -7.10 -18.74 -57.00
C ASP A 75 -5.59 -18.40 -57.01
N GLY A 76 -4.90 -18.96 -56.00
CA GLY A 76 -3.71 -19.79 -56.29
C GLY A 76 -2.31 -19.22 -55.95
N ARG A 77 -1.76 -19.69 -54.82
CA ARG A 77 -0.36 -20.06 -54.47
C ARG A 77 0.87 -19.42 -55.18
N SER A 78 1.96 -19.38 -54.38
CA SER A 78 3.40 -19.11 -54.68
C SER A 78 3.77 -17.62 -54.79
N GLY A 79 4.91 -17.09 -54.34
CA GLY A 79 6.18 -17.62 -53.87
C GLY A 79 7.31 -16.79 -54.51
N GLY A 80 8.04 -15.98 -53.73
CA GLY A 80 9.43 -15.58 -54.03
C GLY A 80 9.72 -14.33 -54.90
N LYS A 81 10.45 -13.38 -54.27
CA LYS A 81 11.55 -12.54 -54.78
C LYS A 81 11.29 -11.58 -55.96
N GLY A 82 11.39 -10.29 -55.66
CA GLY A 82 11.73 -9.26 -56.63
C GLY A 82 12.00 -7.91 -55.96
N ILE A 83 13.06 -7.24 -56.39
CA ILE A 83 13.44 -5.84 -56.10
C ILE A 83 14.45 -5.68 -54.94
N PHE A 84 15.69 -6.05 -55.28
CA PHE A 84 16.93 -5.52 -54.73
C PHE A 84 17.57 -4.82 -55.94
N TRP A 85 17.45 -3.49 -56.15
CA TRP A 85 18.27 -2.71 -57.12
C TRP A 85 18.07 -1.17 -57.25
N PHE A 86 17.53 -0.38 -56.30
CA PHE A 86 17.32 1.06 -56.63
C PHE A 86 17.57 2.16 -55.59
N VAL A 87 18.49 2.05 -54.63
CA VAL A 87 18.99 3.29 -53.98
C VAL A 87 20.45 3.16 -53.54
N LEU A 88 21.36 3.49 -54.46
CA LEU A 88 22.74 3.85 -54.13
C LEU A 88 23.17 4.96 -55.11
N LEU A 89 22.62 6.16 -54.93
CA LEU A 89 23.07 7.42 -55.53
C LEU A 89 22.28 8.57 -54.92
N ILE A 90 22.85 9.19 -53.89
CA ILE A 90 22.87 10.63 -53.55
C ILE A 90 23.47 10.70 -52.13
N ALA A 91 24.79 10.60 -52.09
CA ALA A 91 25.63 11.01 -50.98
C ALA A 91 26.81 11.79 -51.59
N ALA A 92 26.52 13.00 -52.08
CA ALA A 92 27.54 13.94 -52.55
C ALA A 92 26.98 15.37 -52.60
N ALA A 93 26.73 15.97 -51.43
CA ALA A 93 26.82 17.41 -51.17
C ALA A 93 26.49 17.63 -49.69
N GLY A 94 27.51 17.87 -48.88
CA GLY A 94 27.34 18.15 -47.45
C GLY A 94 26.72 19.52 -47.22
N CYS A 95 25.69 19.56 -46.37
CA CYS A 95 25.32 20.68 -45.50
C CYS A 95 24.40 20.09 -44.42
N GLY A 96 24.83 20.18 -43.16
CA GLY A 96 24.16 19.54 -42.02
C GLY A 96 22.90 20.28 -41.59
N TYR A 97 21.83 19.52 -41.33
CA TYR A 97 20.77 19.84 -40.37
C TYR A 97 20.24 18.51 -39.79
N GLY A 98 20.14 18.45 -38.47
CA GLY A 98 19.75 17.25 -37.73
C GLY A 98 18.29 16.86 -38.00
N PHE A 99 18.08 15.57 -38.27
CA PHE A 99 16.75 14.96 -38.30
C PHE A 99 16.42 14.30 -36.96
N ARG A 100 15.26 14.68 -36.41
CA ARG A 100 14.60 13.99 -35.29
C ARG A 100 14.05 12.64 -35.77
N ALA A 101 14.28 11.61 -34.98
CA ALA A 101 13.78 10.26 -35.21
C ALA A 101 12.34 10.12 -34.69
N GLU A 102 11.38 10.42 -35.56
CA GLU A 102 10.03 9.89 -35.49
C GLU A 102 9.79 9.26 -36.88
N TRP A 103 9.04 8.16 -36.97
CA TRP A 103 8.91 7.26 -38.14
C TRP A 103 9.95 6.11 -38.22
N MET A 104 9.65 4.99 -37.55
CA MET A 104 9.62 3.63 -38.15
C MET A 104 9.42 2.55 -37.06
N PRO A 105 8.22 1.96 -36.94
CA PRO A 105 8.04 0.62 -36.41
C PRO A 105 7.65 -0.29 -37.57
N LEU A 106 8.62 -0.97 -38.19
CA LEU A 106 8.48 -2.21 -38.96
C LEU A 106 9.88 -2.53 -39.52
N VAL A 107 10.52 -3.55 -38.94
CA VAL A 107 11.73 -4.31 -39.35
C VAL A 107 12.70 -4.39 -38.17
N ARG A 108 12.50 -5.38 -37.28
CA ARG A 108 13.59 -6.10 -36.61
C ARG A 108 13.15 -7.52 -36.25
N LYS A 109 13.17 -8.38 -37.26
CA LYS A 109 13.48 -9.81 -37.09
C LYS A 109 14.60 -10.09 -38.09
N TRP A 110 15.66 -10.74 -37.59
CA TRP A 110 16.83 -11.32 -38.28
C TRP A 110 18.17 -10.57 -38.25
N VAL A 111 19.15 -11.32 -37.73
CA VAL A 111 20.62 -11.25 -37.82
C VAL A 111 21.32 -10.19 -36.97
N TRP A 112 22.07 -10.63 -35.95
CA TRP A 112 23.49 -10.27 -35.77
C TRP A 112 24.24 -11.43 -35.08
N ARG A 113 25.31 -11.87 -35.75
CA ARG A 113 26.37 -12.78 -35.31
C ARG A 113 27.67 -11.94 -35.34
N ASP A 114 28.56 -12.20 -34.40
CA ASP A 114 29.86 -11.60 -34.10
C ASP A 114 30.66 -10.94 -35.24
N GLN A 115 31.12 -9.68 -35.05
CA GLN A 115 32.48 -9.15 -35.36
C GLN A 115 32.58 -7.63 -34.99
N PRO A 116 33.73 -7.12 -34.52
CA PRO A 116 33.96 -5.69 -34.26
C PRO A 116 34.47 -4.95 -35.53
N VAL A 117 34.03 -3.70 -35.74
CA VAL A 117 34.51 -2.83 -36.82
C VAL A 117 35.45 -1.77 -36.24
N HIS A 118 36.68 -1.70 -36.76
CA HIS A 118 37.62 -0.59 -36.52
C HIS A 118 37.45 0.48 -37.61
N VAL A 119 37.49 1.76 -37.24
CA VAL A 119 37.43 2.90 -38.17
C VAL A 119 38.85 3.40 -38.45
N ILE A 120 39.22 3.50 -39.74
CA ILE A 120 40.51 4.00 -40.25
C ILE A 120 40.20 5.18 -41.20
N HIS A 121 41.09 6.19 -41.33
CA HIS A 121 40.96 7.24 -42.34
C HIS A 121 41.12 6.69 -43.79
N PRO A 122 40.61 7.39 -44.82
CA PRO A 122 40.61 6.92 -46.22
C PRO A 122 41.98 6.73 -46.88
N ASP A 123 43.08 7.13 -46.24
CA ASP A 123 44.46 6.98 -46.73
C ASP A 123 45.30 5.96 -45.92
N GLY A 124 44.68 5.22 -44.99
CA GLY A 124 45.29 4.04 -44.37
C GLY A 124 46.26 4.31 -43.21
N THR A 125 46.28 5.51 -42.62
CA THR A 125 47.10 5.79 -41.42
C THR A 125 46.30 5.73 -40.11
N PRO A 126 46.87 5.18 -39.02
CA PRO A 126 46.25 5.18 -37.68
C PRO A 126 46.47 6.52 -36.94
N LEU A 127 45.44 7.00 -36.23
CA LEU A 127 45.51 8.21 -35.40
C LEU A 127 46.28 7.99 -34.09
N PRO A 128 47.13 8.94 -33.64
CA PRO A 128 47.77 8.88 -32.33
C PRO A 128 46.79 9.20 -31.19
N VAL A 129 46.89 8.46 -30.10
CA VAL A 129 46.13 8.66 -28.86
C VAL A 129 46.59 9.94 -28.17
N ILE A 130 45.71 10.94 -28.04
CA ILE A 130 45.91 12.10 -27.17
C ILE A 130 45.46 11.71 -25.76
N ALA A 131 46.38 11.75 -24.80
CA ALA A 131 46.08 11.56 -23.39
C ALA A 131 45.27 12.76 -22.83
N PRO A 132 44.31 12.53 -21.90
CA PRO A 132 43.59 13.62 -21.25
C PRO A 132 44.52 14.41 -20.29
N PRO A 133 44.25 15.71 -20.06
CA PRO A 133 45.07 16.53 -19.16
C PRO A 133 44.90 16.13 -17.69
N GLU A 134 46.00 16.17 -16.93
CA GLU A 134 46.04 15.99 -15.48
C GLU A 134 45.12 16.98 -14.75
N ALA A 135 44.27 16.45 -13.87
CA ALA A 135 43.55 17.24 -12.88
C ALA A 135 44.51 17.64 -11.74
N ALA A 136 44.51 18.92 -11.38
CA ALA A 136 45.28 19.48 -10.27
C ALA A 136 44.93 18.84 -8.91
N PRO A 137 45.88 18.76 -7.96
CA PRO A 137 45.66 18.12 -6.66
C PRO A 137 44.78 18.99 -5.73
N ALA A 138 43.82 18.35 -5.07
CA ALA A 138 43.04 18.95 -3.99
C ALA A 138 43.87 19.02 -2.67
N PRO A 139 43.58 19.97 -1.76
CA PRO A 139 44.38 20.21 -0.56
C PRO A 139 44.22 19.10 0.48
N VAL A 140 45.33 18.79 1.15
CA VAL A 140 45.47 17.82 2.24
C VAL A 140 44.78 18.33 3.49
N MET A 141 43.84 17.53 4.04
CA MET A 141 43.41 17.64 5.44
C MET A 141 43.98 16.47 6.25
N ALA A 142 44.48 16.79 7.44
CA ALA A 142 45.28 15.94 8.30
C ALA A 142 44.52 14.71 8.86
N THR A 143 45.25 13.62 9.02
CA THR A 143 44.85 12.36 9.66
C THR A 143 44.82 12.46 11.19
N PRO A 144 43.83 11.84 11.87
CA PRO A 144 44.00 11.36 13.24
C PRO A 144 44.59 9.93 13.25
N ALA A 145 45.28 9.62 14.35
CA ALA A 145 46.13 8.46 14.63
C ALA A 145 45.39 7.10 14.74
N PRO A 146 46.10 5.96 14.69
CA PRO A 146 45.51 4.62 14.57
C PRO A 146 45.13 4.03 15.93
N GLU A 147 43.93 3.48 16.03
CA GLU A 147 43.48 2.71 17.20
C GLU A 147 43.73 1.20 17.00
N ALA A 148 43.93 0.54 18.14
CA ALA A 148 44.70 -0.67 18.32
C ALA A 148 44.10 -1.95 17.72
N ALA A 149 45.01 -2.91 17.48
CA ALA A 149 44.75 -4.25 17.01
C ALA A 149 43.66 -4.99 17.82
N ALA A 150 42.73 -5.60 17.10
CA ALA A 150 41.72 -6.50 17.66
C ALA A 150 42.38 -7.75 18.26
N ALA A 151 42.09 -7.99 19.54
CA ALA A 151 42.36 -9.25 20.23
C ALA A 151 41.38 -10.36 19.76
N PRO A 152 41.72 -11.65 19.92
CA PRO A 152 41.00 -12.75 19.28
C PRO A 152 39.62 -13.02 19.92
N LEU A 153 38.71 -13.48 19.06
CA LEU A 153 37.34 -13.88 19.37
C LEU A 153 37.30 -14.92 20.50
N VAL A 154 36.62 -14.57 21.59
CA VAL A 154 36.25 -15.49 22.66
C VAL A 154 34.98 -16.24 22.25
N ASP A 155 35.03 -17.54 22.47
CA ASP A 155 34.05 -18.59 22.23
C ASP A 155 32.59 -18.18 22.58
N ALA A 156 31.68 -18.26 21.59
CA ALA A 156 30.26 -17.98 21.76
C ALA A 156 29.54 -19.18 22.40
N GLN A 157 29.84 -19.45 23.67
CA GLN A 157 28.93 -20.22 24.51
C GLN A 157 27.80 -19.30 24.97
N LYS A 158 26.55 -19.72 24.68
CA LYS A 158 25.27 -19.20 25.18
C LYS A 158 25.38 -18.25 26.39
N LEU A 159 25.45 -16.94 26.15
CA LEU A 159 25.12 -15.96 27.18
C LEU A 159 23.60 -15.90 27.27
N ALA A 160 23.06 -16.35 28.40
CA ALA A 160 21.66 -16.07 28.74
C ALA A 160 21.42 -14.56 28.63
N PRO A 161 20.27 -14.11 28.12
CA PRO A 161 19.96 -12.68 28.02
C PRO A 161 20.05 -12.03 29.41
N ASP A 162 20.72 -10.87 29.49
CA ASP A 162 20.84 -10.09 30.73
C ASP A 162 19.45 -9.56 31.15
N PRO A 163 18.87 -10.04 32.26
CA PRO A 163 17.54 -9.66 32.70
C PRO A 163 17.41 -8.16 32.96
N LEU A 164 18.44 -7.53 33.53
CA LEU A 164 18.40 -6.10 33.84
C LEU A 164 18.45 -5.27 32.55
N ALA A 165 19.27 -5.67 31.58
CA ALA A 165 19.30 -5.03 30.28
C ALA A 165 17.96 -5.20 29.52
N TRP A 166 17.29 -6.34 29.68
CA TRP A 166 15.93 -6.54 29.18
C TRP A 166 14.94 -5.60 29.86
N LEU A 167 14.93 -5.52 31.20
CA LEU A 167 14.01 -4.66 31.95
C LEU A 167 14.22 -3.17 31.61
N LEU A 168 15.46 -2.73 31.42
CA LEU A 168 15.79 -1.35 30.99
C LEU A 168 15.20 -0.98 29.62
N ARG A 169 15.01 -1.96 28.72
CA ARG A 169 14.39 -1.77 27.40
C ARG A 169 12.86 -1.88 27.42
N ASN A 170 12.28 -2.47 28.46
CA ASN A 170 10.85 -2.70 28.62
C ASN A 170 10.30 -1.89 29.80
N LYS A 171 10.21 -0.57 29.64
CA LYS A 171 9.82 0.36 30.72
C LYS A 171 8.39 0.17 31.22
N ASP A 172 7.51 -0.30 30.33
CA ASP A 172 6.14 -0.70 30.63
C ASP A 172 6.07 -1.91 31.58
N ARG A 173 7.17 -2.66 31.72
CA ARG A 173 7.30 -3.80 32.62
C ARG A 173 8.01 -3.45 33.93
N TRP A 174 8.34 -2.18 34.19
CA TRP A 174 8.97 -1.81 35.45
C TRP A 174 8.02 -2.01 36.62
N PRO A 175 8.50 -2.51 37.77
CA PRO A 175 7.67 -2.56 38.96
C PRO A 175 7.50 -1.14 39.51
N GLU A 176 6.32 -0.81 40.00
CA GLU A 176 6.07 0.48 40.66
C GLU A 176 6.83 0.58 42.00
N GLU A 177 7.05 -0.56 42.68
CA GLU A 177 7.77 -0.66 43.94
C GLU A 177 8.79 -1.80 43.91
N VAL A 178 9.90 -1.62 44.63
CA VAL A 178 10.97 -2.62 44.77
C VAL A 178 11.27 -2.84 46.24
N THR A 179 11.60 -4.07 46.60
CA THR A 179 11.92 -4.43 47.99
C THR A 179 13.41 -4.20 48.24
N LEU A 180 13.74 -3.48 49.32
CA LEU A 180 15.12 -3.29 49.75
C LEU A 180 15.70 -4.60 50.31
N LEU A 181 16.85 -5.02 49.80
CA LEU A 181 17.62 -6.16 50.30
C LEU A 181 18.74 -5.74 51.26
N LYS A 182 19.02 -4.43 51.37
CA LYS A 182 19.99 -3.84 52.31
C LYS A 182 19.36 -2.63 52.99
N THR A 183 19.65 -2.45 54.28
CA THR A 183 19.22 -1.25 55.02
C THR A 183 19.74 0.00 54.32
N THR A 184 18.83 0.88 53.92
CA THR A 184 19.14 2.06 53.10
C THR A 184 18.70 3.32 53.84
N GLU A 185 19.50 4.36 53.75
CA GLU A 185 19.23 5.64 54.40
C GLU A 185 18.57 6.60 53.41
N PHE A 186 17.38 7.08 53.75
CA PHE A 186 16.60 8.03 52.94
C PHE A 186 16.53 9.39 53.64
N PRO A 187 16.51 10.51 52.91
CA PRO A 187 16.20 11.81 53.50
C PRO A 187 14.81 11.81 54.12
N ALA A 188 14.66 12.27 55.37
CA ALA A 188 13.35 12.46 55.98
C ALA A 188 12.75 13.78 55.45
N VAL A 189 11.75 13.67 54.56
CA VAL A 189 11.10 14.83 53.92
C VAL A 189 9.71 15.04 54.51
N VAL A 190 9.46 16.25 55.04
CA VAL A 190 8.13 16.68 55.50
C VAL A 190 7.80 17.98 54.77
N GLN A 191 6.68 18.00 54.04
CA GLN A 191 6.23 19.16 53.25
C GLN A 191 7.32 19.73 52.31
N GLY A 192 8.11 18.86 51.68
CA GLY A 192 9.15 19.24 50.73
C GLY A 192 10.46 19.75 51.34
N LYS A 193 10.62 19.71 52.67
CA LYS A 193 11.86 20.10 53.37
C LYS A 193 12.53 18.90 54.04
N VAL A 194 13.86 18.80 53.95
CA VAL A 194 14.66 17.71 54.54
C VAL A 194 14.98 18.04 56.01
N TYR A 195 14.60 17.15 56.93
CA TYR A 195 14.80 17.32 58.38
C TYR A 195 15.85 16.38 58.98
N GLY A 196 16.43 15.50 58.17
CA GLY A 196 17.42 14.51 58.59
C GLY A 196 17.39 13.31 57.65
N SER A 197 17.82 12.16 58.15
CA SER A 197 17.75 10.88 57.43
C SER A 197 17.07 9.81 58.26
N VAL A 198 16.39 8.88 57.59
CA VAL A 198 15.75 7.70 58.18
C VAL A 198 16.41 6.45 57.60
N LYS A 199 16.87 5.55 58.46
CA LYS A 199 17.35 4.23 58.05
C LYS A 199 16.15 3.31 57.87
N VAL A 200 15.92 2.89 56.63
CA VAL A 200 14.84 2.00 56.23
C VAL A 200 15.38 0.56 56.22
N PRO A 201 14.77 -0.36 57.00
CA PRO A 201 15.28 -1.72 57.13
C PRO A 201 15.12 -2.56 55.86
N VAL A 202 15.84 -3.67 55.80
CA VAL A 202 15.67 -4.71 54.78
C VAL A 202 14.23 -5.22 54.77
N GLY A 203 13.68 -5.49 53.59
CA GLY A 203 12.32 -5.99 53.39
C GLY A 203 11.27 -4.89 53.21
N THR A 204 11.63 -3.61 53.33
CA THR A 204 10.71 -2.50 53.05
C THR A 204 10.55 -2.27 51.55
N GLU A 205 9.31 -2.10 51.10
CA GLU A 205 8.97 -1.69 49.73
C GLU A 205 9.14 -0.19 49.57
N VAL A 206 9.78 0.20 48.47
CA VAL A 206 10.08 1.60 48.13
C VAL A 206 9.75 1.84 46.66
N GLN A 207 9.23 3.02 46.34
CA GLN A 207 8.78 3.34 44.98
C GLN A 207 9.99 3.44 44.04
N LEU A 208 9.95 2.72 42.91
CA LEU A 208 10.96 2.84 41.86
C LEU A 208 10.61 4.03 40.96
N VAL A 209 11.53 4.97 40.82
CA VAL A 209 11.33 6.18 39.99
C VAL A 209 12.37 6.33 38.89
N GLU A 210 13.49 5.61 38.99
CA GLU A 210 14.56 5.63 38.00
C GLU A 210 15.29 4.28 38.01
N LEU A 211 15.68 3.78 36.83
CA LEU A 211 16.50 2.58 36.71
C LEU A 211 17.63 2.83 35.71
N THR A 212 18.85 2.50 36.11
CA THR A 212 20.06 2.56 35.28
C THR A 212 20.77 1.21 35.28
N PRO A 213 21.80 0.99 34.44
CA PRO A 213 22.54 -0.27 34.44
C PRO A 213 23.24 -0.62 35.77
N ARG A 214 23.37 0.33 36.71
CA ARG A 214 24.11 0.13 37.97
C ARG A 214 23.36 0.49 39.23
N THR A 215 22.31 1.30 39.13
CA THR A 215 21.55 1.80 40.29
C THR A 215 20.06 1.93 40.01
N ALA A 216 19.27 1.80 41.07
CA ALA A 216 17.85 2.14 41.11
C ALA A 216 17.66 3.42 41.91
N GLY A 217 16.94 4.39 41.35
CA GLY A 217 16.42 5.55 42.07
C GLY A 217 15.11 5.15 42.72
N VAL A 218 15.08 5.22 44.05
CA VAL A 218 13.96 4.78 44.88
C VAL A 218 13.50 5.91 45.80
N VAL A 219 12.21 5.95 46.11
CA VAL A 219 11.60 6.96 46.99
C VAL A 219 10.88 6.27 48.15
N TYR A 220 11.12 6.76 49.36
CA TYR A 220 10.42 6.34 50.58
C TYR A 220 9.96 7.57 51.37
N ASN A 221 8.66 7.67 51.65
CA ASN A 221 8.05 8.81 52.37
C ASN A 221 8.49 10.19 51.86
N GLY A 222 8.58 10.36 50.53
CA GLY A 222 8.96 11.62 49.88
C GLY A 222 10.46 11.93 49.86
N GLY A 223 11.31 11.09 50.46
CA GLY A 223 12.76 11.15 50.35
C GLY A 223 13.29 10.21 49.28
N GLY A 224 14.10 10.70 48.34
CA GLY A 224 14.73 9.89 47.29
C GLY A 224 16.14 9.43 47.66
N ALA A 225 16.51 8.21 47.26
CA ALA A 225 17.86 7.67 47.35
C ALA A 225 18.21 6.90 46.06
N ARG A 226 19.49 6.84 45.70
CA ARG A 226 19.98 5.93 44.65
C ARG A 226 20.71 4.78 45.30
N VAL A 227 20.25 3.55 45.04
CA VAL A 227 20.81 2.32 45.59
C VAL A 227 21.41 1.46 44.49
N PRO A 228 22.45 0.66 44.77
CA PRO A 228 22.91 -0.37 43.84
C PRO A 228 21.78 -1.36 43.50
N ILE A 229 21.77 -1.93 42.30
CA ILE A 229 20.72 -2.89 41.88
C ILE A 229 20.62 -4.09 42.86
N ASP A 230 21.77 -4.57 43.34
CA ASP A 230 21.87 -5.70 44.29
C ASP A 230 21.40 -5.36 45.72
N ALA A 231 21.04 -4.09 45.98
CA ALA A 231 20.38 -3.66 47.20
C ALA A 231 18.85 -3.74 47.09
N THR A 232 18.32 -4.23 45.96
CA THR A 232 16.88 -4.39 45.67
C THR A 232 16.60 -5.76 45.05
N ASN A 233 15.33 -6.19 45.04
CA ASN A 233 14.89 -7.40 44.35
C ASN A 233 14.74 -7.25 42.81
N LEU A 234 15.25 -6.16 42.22
CA LEU A 234 15.05 -5.86 40.80
C LEU A 234 15.62 -6.89 39.85
N LEU A 235 16.76 -7.52 40.18
CA LEU A 235 17.35 -8.53 39.31
C LEU A 235 16.49 -9.79 39.25
N ASP A 236 15.89 -10.18 40.38
CA ASP A 236 14.98 -11.33 40.45
C ASP A 236 13.67 -11.01 39.71
N PHE A 237 13.11 -9.82 39.93
CA PHE A 237 11.94 -9.34 39.22
C PHE A 237 12.16 -9.32 37.70
N ALA A 238 13.29 -8.75 37.25
CA ALA A 238 13.67 -8.71 35.84
C ALA A 238 13.79 -10.11 35.23
N THR A 239 14.31 -11.06 36.00
CA THR A 239 14.46 -12.46 35.58
C THR A 239 13.10 -13.14 35.41
N VAL A 240 12.16 -12.89 36.32
CA VAL A 240 10.79 -13.45 36.21
C VAL A 240 10.05 -12.84 35.03
N GLU A 241 10.10 -11.52 34.88
CA GLU A 241 9.36 -10.81 33.85
C GLU A 241 9.91 -11.07 32.44
N MET A 242 11.23 -11.17 32.28
CA MET A 242 11.84 -11.54 30.99
C MET A 242 11.40 -12.93 30.51
N ASN A 243 11.05 -13.82 31.44
CA ASN A 243 10.62 -15.20 31.13
C ASN A 243 9.08 -15.36 31.11
N ARG A 244 8.31 -14.26 31.22
CA ARG A 244 6.86 -14.31 31.31
C ARG A 244 6.22 -14.34 29.91
N PRO A 245 5.41 -15.37 29.56
CA PRO A 245 4.72 -15.42 28.27
C PRO A 245 3.61 -14.35 28.18
N GLU A 246 3.47 -13.70 27.02
CA GLU A 246 2.58 -12.55 26.77
C GLU A 246 1.08 -12.80 27.01
N SER A 247 0.64 -14.05 27.22
CA SER A 247 -0.77 -14.38 27.48
C SER A 247 -1.17 -14.46 28.97
N ALA A 248 -0.28 -14.14 29.90
CA ALA A 248 -0.52 -14.34 31.34
C ALA A 248 -0.37 -13.06 32.19
N ALA A 249 -1.29 -12.11 32.02
CA ALA A 249 -1.61 -11.10 33.06
C ALA A 249 -2.88 -11.52 33.81
N PRO A 250 -2.95 -11.43 35.16
CA PRO A 250 -4.02 -12.05 35.92
C PRO A 250 -5.27 -11.16 35.98
N VAL A 251 -6.42 -11.72 35.60
CA VAL A 251 -7.74 -11.15 35.87
C VAL A 251 -8.17 -11.57 37.28
N ALA A 252 -8.50 -10.60 38.13
CA ALA A 252 -9.09 -10.84 39.44
C ALA A 252 -10.42 -11.62 39.31
N THR A 253 -10.50 -12.74 39.99
CA THR A 253 -11.64 -13.66 40.00
C THR A 253 -12.86 -13.07 40.73
N ALA A 254 -13.99 -12.97 40.04
CA ALA A 254 -15.31 -12.91 40.65
C ALA A 254 -16.25 -13.89 39.93
N THR A 255 -16.65 -14.93 40.66
CA THR A 255 -17.57 -15.99 40.22
C THR A 255 -19.01 -15.47 40.18
N ALA A 256 -19.68 -15.52 39.03
CA ALA A 256 -21.15 -15.57 38.95
C ALA A 256 -21.64 -16.18 37.62
N SER A 257 -22.59 -17.11 37.77
CA SER A 257 -23.37 -17.89 36.80
C SER A 257 -23.61 -17.30 35.39
N MET A 258 -23.51 -18.18 34.38
CA MET A 258 -23.99 -17.99 32.99
C MET A 258 -25.49 -17.66 32.94
N PRO A 259 -25.90 -16.81 31.99
CA PRO A 259 -26.83 -17.27 30.95
C PRO A 259 -26.43 -16.86 29.51
N ALA A 260 -27.07 -17.54 28.55
CA ALA A 260 -26.96 -17.60 27.08
C ALA A 260 -26.44 -16.36 26.28
N PRO A 261 -25.87 -16.58 25.07
CA PRO A 261 -25.25 -15.53 24.28
C PRO A 261 -26.29 -14.64 23.59
N ILE A 262 -26.28 -13.35 23.92
CA ILE A 262 -26.91 -12.30 23.12
C ILE A 262 -25.85 -11.80 22.14
N SER A 263 -26.16 -11.95 20.85
CA SER A 263 -25.38 -11.42 19.73
C SER A 263 -25.21 -9.91 19.83
N LYS A 264 -23.97 -9.43 19.97
CA LYS A 264 -23.62 -8.04 19.63
C LYS A 264 -23.09 -8.02 18.21
N GLY A 265 -23.71 -7.19 17.38
CA GLY A 265 -23.36 -7.00 15.97
C GLY A 265 -21.95 -6.43 15.78
N PRO A 266 -21.39 -6.55 14.57
CA PRO A 266 -20.05 -6.06 14.27
C PRO A 266 -20.06 -4.54 14.17
N THR A 267 -19.54 -3.87 15.19
CA THR A 267 -19.07 -2.49 15.10
C THR A 267 -17.94 -2.37 14.08
N ALA A 268 -17.86 -1.19 13.48
CA ALA A 268 -16.88 -0.69 12.51
C ALA A 268 -15.51 -1.38 12.52
N ALA A 269 -14.98 -1.59 11.31
CA ALA A 269 -13.67 -2.17 11.00
C ALA A 269 -12.59 -1.68 11.96
N ILE A 270 -12.27 -2.51 12.94
CA ILE A 270 -11.08 -2.40 13.78
C ILE A 270 -9.89 -2.45 12.83
N ALA A 271 -9.02 -1.43 12.86
CA ALA A 271 -7.72 -1.49 12.22
C ALA A 271 -7.03 -2.79 12.69
N GLN A 272 -6.90 -3.77 11.80
CA GLN A 272 -6.23 -5.02 12.14
C GLN A 272 -4.77 -4.66 12.41
N HIS A 273 -4.33 -4.76 13.66
CA HIS A 273 -2.92 -4.62 14.00
C HIS A 273 -2.08 -5.57 13.13
N PRO A 274 -0.83 -5.18 12.76
CA PRO A 274 0.08 -6.04 12.03
C PRO A 274 0.13 -7.45 12.65
N VAL A 275 -0.40 -8.43 11.94
CA VAL A 275 -0.38 -9.83 12.41
C VAL A 275 0.97 -10.41 12.04
N ARG A 276 1.73 -10.80 13.05
CA ARG A 276 2.99 -11.53 12.91
C ARG A 276 2.78 -13.03 13.04
N LYS A 277 3.60 -13.81 12.35
CA LYS A 277 3.67 -15.25 12.55
C LYS A 277 4.34 -15.53 13.89
N SER A 278 3.75 -16.46 14.64
CA SER A 278 4.37 -17.08 15.80
C SER A 278 4.28 -18.60 15.70
N GLY A 279 5.33 -19.29 16.13
CA GLY A 279 5.35 -20.75 16.24
C GLY A 279 5.76 -21.46 14.94
N ARG A 280 5.59 -22.79 14.91
CA ARG A 280 6.13 -23.64 13.83
C ARG A 280 5.52 -23.33 12.46
N PHE A 281 6.33 -23.47 11.41
CA PHE A 281 5.88 -23.36 10.03
C PHE A 281 5.13 -24.63 9.58
N VAL A 282 4.18 -24.44 8.67
CA VAL A 282 3.47 -25.50 7.95
C VAL A 282 4.30 -25.92 6.74
N HIS A 283 4.48 -27.24 6.56
CA HIS A 283 5.28 -27.82 5.49
C HIS A 283 4.60 -29.00 4.79
N PRO A 284 4.63 -29.07 3.44
CA PRO A 284 4.94 -27.96 2.55
C PRO A 284 3.95 -26.80 2.77
N GLY A 285 4.43 -25.55 2.77
CA GLY A 285 3.55 -24.42 3.07
C GLY A 285 4.02 -23.05 2.56
N ALA A 286 4.94 -23.00 1.59
CA ALA A 286 5.17 -21.77 0.84
C ALA A 286 3.96 -21.51 -0.08
N LEU A 287 4.07 -21.75 -1.39
CA LEU A 287 2.97 -21.44 -2.31
C LEU A 287 1.81 -22.45 -2.24
N HIS A 288 2.12 -23.73 -2.00
CA HIS A 288 1.16 -24.84 -1.99
C HIS A 288 1.31 -25.67 -0.71
N THR A 289 0.17 -26.10 -0.19
CA THR A 289 0.05 -27.00 0.97
C THR A 289 -0.08 -28.46 0.55
N LYS A 290 -0.05 -29.36 1.53
CA LYS A 290 -0.32 -30.78 1.30
C LYS A 290 -1.74 -30.99 0.76
N GLU A 291 -2.71 -30.28 1.32
CA GLU A 291 -4.11 -30.31 0.92
C GLU A 291 -4.31 -29.82 -0.52
N ASP A 292 -3.51 -28.85 -0.96
CA ASP A 292 -3.51 -28.41 -2.36
C ASP A 292 -3.07 -29.53 -3.30
N PHE A 293 -1.99 -30.26 -2.97
CA PHE A 293 -1.54 -31.38 -3.81
C PHE A 293 -2.53 -32.54 -3.83
N GLU A 294 -3.14 -32.87 -2.70
CA GLU A 294 -4.18 -33.89 -2.62
C GLU A 294 -5.40 -33.51 -3.48
N ARG A 295 -5.82 -32.23 -3.44
CA ARG A 295 -6.86 -31.70 -4.34
C ARG A 295 -6.45 -31.87 -5.80
N MET A 296 -5.30 -31.35 -6.20
CA MET A 296 -4.82 -31.42 -7.58
C MET A 296 -4.76 -32.87 -8.08
N ALA A 297 -4.18 -33.79 -7.30
CA ALA A 297 -4.10 -35.21 -7.63
C ALA A 297 -5.47 -35.85 -7.81
N ALA A 298 -6.43 -35.56 -6.92
CA ALA A 298 -7.78 -36.08 -7.03
C ALA A 298 -8.50 -35.57 -8.29
N LYS A 299 -8.40 -34.27 -8.58
CA LYS A 299 -9.02 -33.64 -9.76
C LYS A 299 -8.43 -34.15 -11.06
N VAL A 300 -7.10 -34.25 -11.14
CA VAL A 300 -6.39 -34.82 -12.30
C VAL A 300 -6.76 -36.28 -12.50
N LYS A 301 -6.75 -37.10 -11.45
CA LYS A 301 -7.15 -38.52 -11.54
C LYS A 301 -8.59 -38.71 -12.03
N ALA A 302 -9.49 -37.79 -11.67
CA ALA A 302 -10.88 -37.81 -12.10
C ALA A 302 -11.12 -37.17 -13.49
N HIS A 303 -10.06 -36.64 -14.14
CA HIS A 303 -10.17 -35.81 -15.34
C HIS A 303 -11.18 -34.66 -15.19
N GLN A 304 -11.28 -34.09 -13.98
CA GLN A 304 -12.26 -33.06 -13.67
C GLN A 304 -11.83 -31.70 -14.24
N GLN A 305 -12.74 -31.03 -14.95
CA GLN A 305 -12.52 -29.67 -15.46
C GLN A 305 -12.86 -28.61 -14.40
N PRO A 306 -12.14 -27.47 -14.39
CA PRO A 306 -11.10 -27.06 -15.34
C PRO A 306 -9.67 -27.51 -14.99
N TRP A 307 -9.45 -28.24 -13.89
CA TRP A 307 -8.09 -28.67 -13.49
C TRP A 307 -7.38 -29.50 -14.56
N PHE A 308 -8.11 -30.37 -15.25
CA PHE A 308 -7.52 -31.35 -16.16
C PHE A 308 -6.98 -30.73 -17.45
N GLU A 309 -7.62 -29.70 -18.01
CA GLU A 309 -7.09 -29.00 -19.19
C GLU A 309 -5.73 -28.34 -18.94
N ASP A 310 -5.54 -27.76 -17.75
CA ASP A 310 -4.29 -27.10 -17.39
C ASP A 310 -3.20 -28.14 -17.01
N TRP A 311 -3.59 -29.28 -16.44
CA TRP A 311 -2.72 -30.45 -16.33
C TRP A 311 -2.19 -30.92 -17.69
N GLN A 312 -3.03 -30.95 -18.73
CA GLN A 312 -2.59 -31.30 -20.09
C GLN A 312 -1.61 -30.29 -20.68
N LEU A 313 -1.72 -29.00 -20.32
CA LEU A 313 -0.71 -27.99 -20.67
C LEU A 313 0.61 -28.26 -19.94
N LEU A 314 0.53 -28.60 -18.65
CA LEU A 314 1.70 -28.99 -17.87
C LEU A 314 2.40 -30.19 -18.48
N GLU A 315 1.69 -31.26 -18.85
CA GLU A 315 2.30 -32.44 -19.50
C GLU A 315 3.05 -32.11 -20.79
N LYS A 316 2.53 -31.19 -21.60
CA LYS A 316 3.13 -30.77 -22.88
C LYS A 316 4.29 -29.80 -22.73
N SER A 317 4.48 -29.23 -21.53
CA SER A 317 5.52 -28.23 -21.29
C SER A 317 6.94 -28.79 -21.49
N PRO A 318 7.85 -28.04 -22.15
CA PRO A 318 9.25 -28.46 -22.33
C PRO A 318 10.04 -28.52 -21.01
N HIS A 319 9.48 -28.01 -19.91
CA HIS A 319 10.08 -28.00 -18.58
C HIS A 319 9.78 -29.30 -17.82
N GLY A 320 10.29 -30.43 -18.33
CA GLY A 320 10.14 -31.76 -17.74
C GLY A 320 11.47 -32.52 -17.59
N LEU A 321 11.42 -33.86 -17.59
CA LEU A 321 12.61 -34.71 -17.37
C LEU A 321 13.76 -34.42 -18.35
N GLY A 322 13.44 -34.09 -19.59
CA GLY A 322 14.41 -33.77 -20.65
C GLY A 322 15.00 -32.35 -20.60
N ALA A 323 14.53 -31.48 -19.71
CA ALA A 323 15.04 -30.12 -19.61
C ALA A 323 16.48 -30.13 -19.06
N PRO A 324 17.42 -29.37 -19.66
CA PRO A 324 18.78 -29.31 -19.13
C PRO A 324 18.84 -28.41 -17.89
N ILE A 325 19.87 -28.64 -17.06
CA ILE A 325 20.13 -27.92 -15.81
C ILE A 325 21.39 -27.07 -16.01
N ARG A 326 21.28 -25.77 -15.71
CA ARG A 326 22.17 -24.67 -16.14
C ARG A 326 22.61 -23.79 -14.95
N PRO A 327 23.27 -24.35 -13.92
CA PRO A 327 23.65 -23.57 -12.75
C PRO A 327 24.75 -22.57 -13.11
N VAL A 328 24.71 -21.39 -12.48
CA VAL A 328 25.73 -20.35 -12.62
C VAL A 328 26.37 -20.02 -11.26
N PRO A 329 27.66 -19.65 -11.21
CA PRO A 329 28.34 -19.33 -9.94
C PRO A 329 27.77 -18.11 -9.22
N GLN A 330 27.21 -17.18 -9.99
CA GLN A 330 26.58 -15.95 -9.54
C GLN A 330 25.59 -15.50 -10.62
N ILE A 331 24.40 -15.07 -10.20
CA ILE A 331 23.41 -14.47 -11.09
C ILE A 331 23.76 -12.98 -11.31
N VAL A 332 23.81 -12.54 -12.56
CA VAL A 332 24.12 -11.19 -12.99
C VAL A 332 22.95 -10.67 -13.83
N ARG A 333 22.36 -9.53 -13.41
CA ARG A 333 21.26 -8.88 -14.12
C ARG A 333 21.46 -7.36 -14.22
N GLY A 334 21.29 -6.81 -15.42
CA GLY A 334 21.40 -5.39 -15.74
C GLY A 334 22.79 -4.91 -16.18
N ILE A 335 23.80 -5.80 -16.30
CA ILE A 335 25.12 -5.42 -16.85
C ILE A 335 25.19 -5.84 -18.32
N ASN A 336 25.36 -4.86 -19.21
CA ASN A 336 25.49 -5.09 -20.65
C ASN A 336 26.64 -6.06 -20.95
N GLY A 337 26.36 -7.10 -21.73
CA GLY A 337 27.33 -8.15 -22.10
C GLY A 337 27.64 -9.18 -20.99
N GLN A 338 27.11 -9.03 -19.78
CA GLN A 338 27.37 -9.94 -18.65
C GLN A 338 26.10 -10.59 -18.07
N ASN A 339 24.92 -10.23 -18.57
CA ASN A 339 23.65 -10.79 -18.13
C ASN A 339 23.60 -12.32 -18.29
N ASN A 340 23.33 -13.04 -17.20
CA ASN A 340 23.27 -14.50 -17.20
C ASN A 340 22.08 -15.06 -16.37
N TYR A 341 21.06 -14.24 -16.09
CA TYR A 341 19.94 -14.62 -15.23
C TYR A 341 18.90 -15.54 -15.92
N THR A 342 18.71 -15.48 -17.24
CA THR A 342 17.71 -16.32 -17.94
C THR A 342 17.86 -17.83 -17.71
N PRO A 343 19.08 -18.42 -17.66
CA PRO A 343 19.28 -19.79 -17.18
C PRO A 343 18.60 -20.12 -15.85
N SER A 344 18.72 -19.24 -14.86
CA SER A 344 18.12 -19.47 -13.53
C SER A 344 16.60 -19.52 -13.58
N GLN A 345 15.97 -18.64 -14.35
CA GLN A 345 14.51 -18.63 -14.52
C GLN A 345 13.98 -19.87 -15.25
N LYS A 346 14.69 -20.33 -16.29
CA LYS A 346 14.34 -21.57 -17.01
C LYS A 346 14.41 -22.80 -16.10
N ASP A 347 15.44 -22.85 -15.27
CA ASP A 347 15.65 -23.93 -14.32
C ASP A 347 14.64 -23.86 -13.16
N ALA A 348 14.28 -22.66 -12.69
CA ALA A 348 13.21 -22.48 -11.70
C ALA A 348 11.85 -22.97 -12.22
N ALA A 349 11.51 -22.67 -13.48
CA ALA A 349 10.33 -23.22 -14.14
C ALA A 349 10.38 -24.76 -14.25
N THR A 350 11.54 -25.33 -14.59
CA THR A 350 11.74 -26.80 -14.60
C THR A 350 11.61 -27.42 -13.21
N LEU A 351 12.16 -26.77 -12.19
CA LEU A 351 12.06 -27.19 -10.80
C LEU A 351 10.60 -27.27 -10.36
N TYR A 352 9.86 -26.17 -10.50
CA TYR A 352 8.47 -26.09 -10.09
C TYR A 352 7.58 -27.10 -10.82
N GLN A 353 7.74 -27.23 -12.13
CA GLN A 353 6.93 -28.15 -12.93
C GLN A 353 7.27 -29.62 -12.69
N CYS A 354 8.52 -29.97 -12.40
CA CYS A 354 8.87 -31.33 -11.96
C CYS A 354 8.31 -31.60 -10.56
N ALA A 355 8.40 -30.65 -9.64
CA ALA A 355 7.83 -30.78 -8.30
C ALA A 355 6.30 -30.97 -8.35
N LEU A 356 5.57 -30.19 -9.17
CA LEU A 356 4.13 -30.36 -9.38
C LEU A 356 3.78 -31.74 -9.92
N ARG A 357 4.45 -32.20 -10.98
CA ARG A 357 4.19 -33.53 -11.56
C ARG A 357 4.45 -34.63 -10.53
N TYR A 358 5.53 -34.54 -9.75
CA TYR A 358 5.79 -35.49 -8.67
C TYR A 358 4.67 -35.46 -7.61
N ARG A 359 4.27 -34.27 -7.14
CA ARG A 359 3.24 -34.13 -6.10
C ARG A 359 1.87 -34.65 -6.55
N ILE A 360 1.57 -34.56 -7.84
CA ILE A 360 0.29 -35.00 -8.43
C ILE A 360 0.30 -36.50 -8.75
N THR A 361 1.39 -37.04 -9.32
CA THR A 361 1.42 -38.43 -9.83
C THR A 361 2.16 -39.42 -8.92
N GLY A 362 3.02 -38.93 -8.03
CA GLY A 362 3.93 -39.76 -7.22
C GLY A 362 5.13 -40.31 -8.00
N GLU A 363 5.33 -39.92 -9.26
CA GLU A 363 6.43 -40.40 -10.09
C GLU A 363 7.78 -39.85 -9.64
N LYS A 364 8.58 -40.71 -9.00
CA LYS A 364 9.89 -40.36 -8.42
C LYS A 364 10.88 -39.79 -9.43
N ALA A 365 10.73 -40.07 -10.72
CA ALA A 365 11.61 -39.51 -11.76
C ALA A 365 11.59 -37.96 -11.75
N TYR A 366 10.42 -37.36 -11.57
CA TYR A 366 10.30 -35.90 -11.50
C TYR A 366 10.87 -35.34 -10.20
N ALA A 367 10.65 -36.01 -9.06
CA ALA A 367 11.28 -35.64 -7.79
C ALA A 367 12.82 -35.68 -7.86
N ASN A 368 13.36 -36.75 -8.44
CA ASN A 368 14.80 -36.91 -8.64
C ASN A 368 15.36 -35.78 -9.51
N LYS A 369 14.65 -35.39 -10.58
CA LYS A 369 15.05 -34.28 -11.44
C LYS A 369 15.04 -32.93 -10.71
N ALA A 370 14.00 -32.67 -9.92
CA ALA A 370 13.89 -31.46 -9.11
C ALA A 370 15.04 -31.35 -8.08
N VAL A 371 15.32 -32.43 -7.36
CA VAL A 371 16.43 -32.48 -6.39
C VAL A 371 17.80 -32.42 -7.06
N GLU A 372 18.01 -33.09 -8.20
CA GLU A 372 19.25 -32.95 -8.97
C GLU A 372 19.52 -31.49 -9.33
N LEU A 373 18.47 -30.77 -9.76
CA LEU A 373 18.55 -29.36 -10.10
C LEU A 373 18.94 -28.52 -8.88
N LEU A 374 18.23 -28.66 -7.77
CA LEU A 374 18.53 -27.94 -6.53
C LEU A 374 19.96 -28.19 -6.04
N ASN A 375 20.41 -29.45 -6.08
CA ASN A 375 21.75 -29.84 -5.65
C ASN A 375 22.84 -29.28 -6.56
N ARG A 376 22.62 -29.26 -7.88
CA ARG A 376 23.58 -28.68 -8.83
C ARG A 376 23.69 -27.17 -8.67
N TRP A 377 22.56 -26.49 -8.43
CA TRP A 377 22.55 -25.06 -8.15
C TRP A 377 23.23 -24.75 -6.82
N SER A 378 22.90 -25.47 -5.74
CA SER A 378 23.51 -25.23 -4.43
C SER A 378 25.00 -25.53 -4.39
N ALA A 379 25.48 -26.50 -5.19
CA ALA A 379 26.90 -26.77 -5.36
C ALA A 379 27.64 -25.67 -6.14
N THR A 380 26.98 -24.98 -7.07
CA THR A 380 27.62 -24.05 -8.00
C THR A 380 27.52 -22.59 -7.56
N MET A 381 26.33 -22.13 -7.16
CA MET A 381 26.09 -20.74 -6.82
C MET A 381 26.63 -20.43 -5.42
N LYS A 382 27.62 -19.54 -5.35
CA LYS A 382 28.33 -19.20 -4.09
C LYS A 382 28.39 -17.70 -3.80
N LYS A 383 27.69 -16.89 -4.58
CA LYS A 383 27.64 -15.43 -4.43
C LYS A 383 26.20 -14.92 -4.60
N PRO A 384 25.82 -13.85 -3.87
CA PRO A 384 24.52 -13.23 -4.04
C PRO A 384 24.35 -12.69 -5.48
N PRO A 385 23.10 -12.60 -5.99
CA PRO A 385 22.82 -11.92 -7.24
C PRO A 385 23.45 -10.51 -7.28
N THR A 386 23.98 -10.13 -8.43
CA THR A 386 24.69 -8.84 -8.64
C THR A 386 24.29 -8.19 -9.96
N GLY A 387 24.75 -6.96 -10.20
CA GLY A 387 24.40 -6.19 -11.37
C GLY A 387 24.42 -4.69 -11.16
N ASN A 388 23.73 -3.97 -12.06
CA ASN A 388 23.19 -2.65 -11.69
C ASN A 388 21.94 -2.87 -10.80
N SER A 389 21.11 -1.84 -10.57
CA SER A 389 19.90 -1.97 -9.75
C SER A 389 19.05 -3.24 -10.03
N ASN A 390 19.01 -3.73 -11.28
CA ASN A 390 18.28 -4.94 -11.67
C ASN A 390 18.74 -6.23 -10.97
N TYR A 391 19.86 -6.25 -10.22
CA TYR A 391 20.19 -7.38 -9.35
C TYR A 391 19.02 -7.72 -8.41
N ALA A 392 18.28 -6.70 -7.95
CA ALA A 392 17.14 -6.86 -7.05
C ALA A 392 16.00 -7.66 -7.70
N LEU A 393 15.73 -7.45 -9.00
CA LEU A 393 14.77 -8.27 -9.74
C LEU A 393 15.30 -9.69 -9.96
N GLY A 394 16.61 -9.84 -10.18
CA GLY A 394 17.26 -11.14 -10.26
C GLY A 394 17.18 -11.91 -8.94
N ALA A 395 17.26 -11.21 -7.81
CA ALA A 395 17.17 -11.80 -6.48
C ALA A 395 15.72 -12.14 -6.11
N GLY A 396 14.79 -11.20 -6.24
CA GLY A 396 13.39 -11.38 -5.85
C GLY A 396 12.68 -12.45 -6.67
N ILE A 397 12.74 -12.35 -8.00
CA ILE A 397 11.99 -13.27 -8.88
C ILE A 397 12.53 -14.69 -8.74
N VAL A 398 13.83 -14.88 -8.97
CA VAL A 398 14.44 -16.21 -8.96
C VAL A 398 14.45 -16.80 -7.54
N GLY A 399 14.69 -15.98 -6.52
CA GLY A 399 14.70 -16.44 -5.12
C GLY A 399 13.35 -17.00 -4.69
N TYR A 400 12.26 -16.29 -5.01
CA TYR A 400 10.89 -16.78 -4.77
C TYR A 400 10.61 -18.11 -5.48
N GLU A 401 10.94 -18.22 -6.77
CA GLU A 401 10.63 -19.42 -7.56
C GLU A 401 11.41 -20.65 -7.07
N PHE A 402 12.70 -20.45 -6.75
CA PHE A 402 13.53 -21.52 -6.19
C PHE A 402 13.07 -21.93 -4.79
N ALA A 403 12.75 -20.97 -3.91
CA ALA A 403 12.27 -21.27 -2.56
C ALA A 403 10.95 -22.05 -2.61
N CYS A 404 10.00 -21.63 -3.45
CA CYS A 404 8.74 -22.37 -3.62
C CYS A 404 8.97 -23.78 -4.16
N GLY A 405 9.77 -23.94 -5.21
CA GLY A 405 10.08 -25.26 -5.77
C GLY A 405 10.86 -26.17 -4.82
N ALA A 406 11.78 -25.62 -4.02
CA ALA A 406 12.52 -26.34 -2.99
C ALA A 406 11.61 -26.79 -1.85
N GLU A 407 10.73 -25.92 -1.38
CA GLU A 407 9.76 -26.21 -0.33
C GLU A 407 8.81 -27.34 -0.75
N MET A 408 8.41 -27.39 -2.02
CA MET A 408 7.65 -28.51 -2.59
C MET A 408 8.42 -29.84 -2.62
N MET A 409 9.71 -29.86 -2.34
CA MET A 409 10.53 -31.09 -2.30
C MET A 409 11.05 -31.42 -0.90
N ARG A 410 10.81 -30.57 0.12
CA ARG A 410 11.38 -30.69 1.47
C ARG A 410 11.26 -32.08 2.10
N ASP A 411 10.09 -32.71 1.97
CA ASP A 411 9.78 -34.02 2.57
C ASP A 411 10.13 -35.21 1.66
N TYR A 412 10.75 -34.96 0.49
CA TYR A 412 11.08 -36.03 -0.44
C TYR A 412 12.20 -36.91 0.14
N PRO A 413 11.96 -38.22 0.35
CA PRO A 413 12.95 -39.08 1.00
C PRO A 413 14.28 -39.22 0.25
N GLY A 414 14.29 -38.92 -1.05
CA GLY A 414 15.50 -38.96 -1.88
C GLY A 414 16.40 -37.72 -1.74
N TRP A 415 15.97 -36.68 -1.04
CA TRP A 415 16.80 -35.48 -0.80
C TRP A 415 17.66 -35.66 0.45
N LYS A 416 18.97 -35.76 0.26
CA LYS A 416 19.89 -36.00 1.38
C LYS A 416 19.92 -34.78 2.31
N PRO A 417 19.96 -34.96 3.64
CA PRO A 417 20.01 -33.85 4.59
C PRO A 417 21.16 -32.85 4.34
N ALA A 418 22.34 -33.33 3.93
CA ALA A 418 23.47 -32.47 3.60
C ALA A 418 23.23 -31.62 2.33
N ASP A 419 22.55 -32.19 1.33
CA ASP A 419 22.20 -31.49 0.10
C ASP A 419 21.08 -30.47 0.35
N PHE A 420 20.13 -30.81 1.23
CA PHE A 420 19.09 -29.90 1.72
C PHE A 420 19.72 -28.69 2.44
N ALA A 421 20.63 -28.94 3.38
CA ALA A 421 21.36 -27.87 4.08
C ALA A 421 22.17 -26.99 3.11
N ALA A 422 22.82 -27.57 2.10
CA ALA A 422 23.51 -26.80 1.07
C ALA A 422 22.55 -25.92 0.26
N CYS A 423 21.32 -26.39 0.00
CA CYS A 423 20.27 -25.60 -0.64
C CYS A 423 19.81 -24.44 0.25
N GLN A 424 19.66 -24.65 1.56
CA GLN A 424 19.37 -23.59 2.52
C GLN A 424 20.45 -22.49 2.49
N GLU A 425 21.73 -22.85 2.44
CA GLU A 425 22.81 -21.88 2.29
C GLU A 425 22.74 -21.09 0.97
N MET A 426 22.32 -21.73 -0.12
CA MET A 426 22.07 -21.02 -1.38
C MET A 426 20.92 -20.02 -1.25
N MET A 427 19.83 -20.35 -0.54
CA MET A 427 18.70 -19.43 -0.34
C MET A 427 19.11 -18.16 0.43
N LYS A 428 20.03 -18.27 1.39
CA LYS A 428 20.57 -17.12 2.11
C LYS A 428 21.26 -16.10 1.20
N LEU A 429 21.81 -16.52 0.05
CA LEU A 429 22.40 -15.61 -0.95
C LEU A 429 21.35 -14.72 -1.62
N PHE A 430 20.15 -15.24 -1.87
CA PHE A 430 19.03 -14.44 -2.37
C PHE A 430 18.54 -13.48 -1.30
N LEU A 431 18.33 -13.99 -0.08
CA LEU A 431 17.89 -13.19 1.08
C LEU A 431 18.82 -12.00 1.36
N GLN A 432 20.14 -12.19 1.24
CA GLN A 432 21.11 -11.11 1.36
C GLN A 432 20.82 -9.97 0.37
N ALA A 433 20.59 -10.29 -0.90
CA ALA A 433 20.30 -9.30 -1.93
C ALA A 433 18.90 -8.67 -1.75
N ASN A 434 17.90 -9.45 -1.34
CA ASN A 434 16.55 -8.95 -1.07
C ASN A 434 16.56 -7.90 0.05
N ARG A 435 17.20 -8.21 1.18
CA ARG A 435 17.32 -7.30 2.34
C ARG A 435 18.04 -6.01 1.98
N VAL A 436 19.16 -6.11 1.28
CA VAL A 436 19.92 -4.92 0.86
C VAL A 436 19.05 -4.00 0.00
N PHE A 437 18.26 -4.56 -0.91
CA PHE A 437 17.35 -3.77 -1.74
C PHE A 437 16.22 -3.13 -0.91
N LEU A 438 15.44 -3.90 -0.14
CA LEU A 438 14.29 -3.37 0.60
C LEU A 438 14.71 -2.36 1.70
N GLN A 439 15.90 -2.50 2.27
CA GLN A 439 16.39 -1.55 3.28
C GLN A 439 16.95 -0.27 2.67
N LYS A 440 17.68 -0.37 1.54
CA LYS A 440 18.45 0.78 1.01
C LYS A 440 17.87 1.39 -0.25
N HIS A 441 17.06 0.66 -1.01
CA HIS A 441 16.58 1.04 -2.34
C HIS A 441 17.68 1.64 -3.21
N ASN A 442 18.87 1.02 -3.21
CA ASN A 442 20.05 1.53 -3.94
C ASN A 442 20.38 3.02 -3.68
N GLY A 443 20.07 3.53 -2.48
CA GLY A 443 20.31 4.92 -2.08
C GLY A 443 19.31 5.94 -2.63
N THR A 444 18.19 5.49 -3.21
CA THR A 444 17.14 6.38 -3.73
C THR A 444 16.00 6.58 -2.71
N PRO A 445 15.14 7.60 -2.87
CA PRO A 445 13.90 7.70 -2.10
C PRO A 445 13.07 6.42 -2.23
N GLY A 446 12.32 6.06 -1.18
CA GLY A 446 11.57 4.80 -1.10
C GLY A 446 10.74 4.51 -2.35
N THR A 447 9.84 5.42 -2.71
CA THR A 447 8.92 5.25 -3.86
C THR A 447 9.56 5.45 -5.26
N HIS A 448 10.89 5.41 -5.37
CA HIS A 448 11.59 5.48 -6.67
C HIS A 448 11.39 4.19 -7.48
N TYR A 449 11.42 3.04 -6.82
CA TYR A 449 11.18 1.74 -7.46
C TYR A 449 9.69 1.41 -7.46
N ARG A 450 9.25 0.73 -8.50
CA ARG A 450 7.83 0.40 -8.71
C ARG A 450 7.43 -0.86 -7.94
N LEU A 451 6.12 -1.04 -7.75
CA LEU A 451 5.51 -2.16 -7.03
C LEU A 451 6.17 -3.52 -7.33
N ASN A 452 6.45 -3.81 -8.61
CA ASN A 452 7.02 -5.09 -9.01
C ASN A 452 8.42 -5.38 -8.45
N TRP A 453 9.19 -4.35 -8.11
CA TRP A 453 10.52 -4.50 -7.50
C TRP A 453 10.40 -4.94 -6.05
N ASP A 454 9.60 -4.25 -5.26
CA ASP A 454 9.42 -4.56 -3.85
C ASP A 454 8.75 -5.92 -3.68
N THR A 455 7.62 -6.14 -4.35
CA THR A 455 6.78 -7.33 -4.16
C THR A 455 7.50 -8.63 -4.53
N CYS A 456 8.34 -8.65 -5.57
CA CYS A 456 9.13 -9.85 -5.88
C CYS A 456 10.19 -10.15 -4.79
N ASN A 457 10.80 -9.11 -4.21
CA ASN A 457 11.77 -9.28 -3.11
C ASN A 457 11.06 -9.70 -1.81
N MET A 458 9.88 -9.14 -1.53
CA MET A 458 9.04 -9.55 -0.41
C MET A 458 8.59 -11.02 -0.54
N ALA A 459 8.08 -11.42 -1.71
CA ALA A 459 7.68 -12.80 -1.98
C ALA A 459 8.86 -13.78 -1.83
N SER A 460 10.06 -13.38 -2.27
CA SER A 460 11.29 -14.14 -2.07
C SER A 460 11.61 -14.32 -0.60
N MET A 461 11.66 -13.22 0.17
CA MET A 461 11.94 -13.27 1.60
C MET A 461 10.94 -14.13 2.35
N LEU A 462 9.65 -13.98 2.07
CA LEU A 462 8.60 -14.74 2.74
C LEU A 462 8.71 -16.25 2.43
N ALA A 463 8.91 -16.63 1.16
CA ALA A 463 9.08 -18.02 0.76
C ALA A 463 10.38 -18.64 1.33
N ILE A 464 11.47 -17.87 1.34
CA ILE A 464 12.75 -18.30 1.94
C ILE A 464 12.60 -18.45 3.46
N GLY A 465 11.89 -17.55 4.14
CA GLY A 465 11.61 -17.64 5.57
C GLY A 465 10.92 -18.95 5.93
N VAL A 466 9.88 -19.33 5.17
CA VAL A 466 9.26 -20.66 5.29
C VAL A 466 10.29 -21.77 5.04
N PHE A 467 11.04 -21.73 3.94
CA PHE A 467 12.02 -22.78 3.60
C PHE A 467 13.17 -22.92 4.62
N LEU A 468 13.52 -21.85 5.33
CA LEU A 468 14.58 -21.85 6.34
C LEU A 468 14.07 -22.12 7.76
N ASP A 469 12.75 -22.25 7.96
CA ASP A 469 12.14 -22.24 9.29
C ASP A 469 12.51 -20.96 10.08
N ASP A 470 12.61 -19.83 9.38
CA ASP A 470 13.09 -18.53 9.89
C ASP A 470 11.93 -17.54 10.06
N GLU A 471 11.41 -17.48 11.30
CA GLU A 471 10.31 -16.60 11.71
C GLU A 471 10.69 -15.12 11.62
N GLU A 472 11.96 -14.76 11.88
CA GLU A 472 12.42 -13.37 11.83
C GLU A 472 12.39 -12.86 10.39
N THR A 473 12.95 -13.61 9.44
CA THR A 473 12.88 -13.26 8.02
C THR A 473 11.44 -13.19 7.51
N PHE A 474 10.58 -14.11 7.96
CA PHE A 474 9.18 -14.12 7.57
C PHE A 474 8.45 -12.87 8.07
N ASN A 475 8.62 -12.53 9.35
CA ASN A 475 8.00 -11.36 9.96
C ASN A 475 8.60 -10.05 9.43
N GLU A 476 9.88 -9.99 9.06
CA GLU A 476 10.47 -8.82 8.39
C GLU A 476 9.75 -8.51 7.06
N ALA A 477 9.41 -9.55 6.29
CA ALA A 477 8.68 -9.37 5.04
C ALA A 477 7.21 -8.93 5.28
N LEU A 478 6.57 -9.42 6.35
CA LEU A 478 5.23 -8.97 6.78
C LEU A 478 5.24 -7.52 7.25
N ASP A 479 6.20 -7.15 8.10
CA ASP A 479 6.36 -5.77 8.58
C ASP A 479 6.52 -4.81 7.40
N TYR A 480 7.24 -5.22 6.35
CA TYR A 480 7.37 -4.43 5.13
C TYR A 480 6.03 -4.27 4.36
N PHE A 481 5.18 -5.30 4.33
CA PHE A 481 3.84 -5.21 3.73
C PHE A 481 2.97 -4.17 4.45
N TYR A 482 3.05 -4.12 5.78
CA TYR A 482 2.26 -3.18 6.59
C TYR A 482 2.87 -1.77 6.58
N GLU A 483 4.17 -1.65 6.79
CA GLU A 483 4.83 -0.38 7.17
C GLU A 483 5.99 0.01 6.24
N GLY A 484 6.22 -0.72 5.14
CA GLY A 484 7.31 -0.49 4.20
C GLY A 484 7.32 0.93 3.62
N VAL A 485 8.51 1.49 3.46
CA VAL A 485 8.72 2.89 3.00
C VAL A 485 8.51 3.10 1.49
N SER A 486 8.32 2.02 0.73
CA SER A 486 8.18 2.01 -0.73
C SER A 486 6.88 1.30 -1.15
N ASN A 487 6.70 1.09 -2.44
CA ASN A 487 5.46 0.66 -3.08
C ASN A 487 5.05 -0.79 -2.72
N GLY A 488 5.91 -1.58 -2.08
CA GLY A 488 5.54 -2.88 -1.51
C GLY A 488 4.63 -2.81 -0.28
N CYS A 489 4.54 -1.67 0.39
CA CYS A 489 3.54 -1.45 1.43
C CYS A 489 2.14 -1.41 0.80
N VAL A 490 1.20 -2.18 1.35
CA VAL A 490 -0.12 -2.40 0.75
C VAL A 490 -0.92 -1.11 0.54
N GLU A 491 -0.74 -0.14 1.44
CA GLU A 491 -1.40 1.16 1.34
C GLU A 491 -0.85 2.05 0.23
N ARG A 492 0.40 1.81 -0.18
CA ARG A 492 1.02 2.47 -1.33
C ARG A 492 0.73 1.71 -2.62
N ALA A 493 0.74 0.37 -2.55
CA ALA A 493 0.37 -0.51 -3.65
C ALA A 493 -1.05 -0.22 -4.18
N VAL A 494 -1.99 0.04 -3.28
CA VAL A 494 -3.33 0.57 -3.58
C VAL A 494 -3.42 1.97 -2.99
N GLY A 495 -2.94 2.98 -3.70
CA GLY A 495 -2.79 4.33 -3.16
C GLY A 495 -4.11 5.04 -2.87
N TYR A 496 -5.13 4.80 -3.69
CA TYR A 496 -6.41 5.51 -3.64
C TYR A 496 -7.57 4.53 -3.66
N VAL A 497 -8.56 4.73 -2.78
CA VAL A 497 -9.82 3.99 -2.78
C VAL A 497 -10.93 4.95 -3.15
N PHE A 498 -11.69 4.62 -4.19
CA PHE A 498 -12.80 5.44 -4.69
C PHE A 498 -14.10 5.15 -3.93
N ALA A 499 -15.08 6.05 -4.07
CA ALA A 499 -16.39 5.93 -3.43
C ALA A 499 -17.16 4.66 -3.85
N ASP A 500 -16.93 4.16 -5.08
CA ASP A 500 -17.49 2.89 -5.57
C ASP A 500 -16.83 1.65 -4.94
N GLY A 501 -15.78 1.86 -4.14
CA GLY A 501 -15.03 0.84 -3.44
C GLY A 501 -13.82 0.28 -4.19
N LEU A 502 -13.59 0.64 -5.46
CA LEU A 502 -12.42 0.17 -6.20
C LEU A 502 -11.14 0.89 -5.77
N GLY A 503 -9.99 0.24 -5.99
CA GLY A 503 -8.69 0.74 -5.55
C GLY A 503 -7.73 0.99 -6.70
N GLN A 504 -7.33 2.24 -6.93
CA GLN A 504 -6.27 2.54 -7.89
C GLN A 504 -4.95 1.96 -7.40
N THR A 505 -4.28 1.24 -8.29
CA THR A 505 -3.01 0.62 -7.99
C THR A 505 -1.83 1.43 -8.52
N GLU A 506 -0.67 1.34 -7.86
CA GLU A 506 0.47 2.25 -8.07
C GLU A 506 0.96 2.31 -9.52
N GLU A 507 1.02 1.19 -10.24
CA GLU A 507 1.62 1.13 -11.58
C GLU A 507 0.63 1.36 -12.74
N MET A 508 -0.64 1.70 -12.45
CA MET A 508 -1.68 1.81 -13.48
C MET A 508 -1.43 2.89 -14.53
N GLY A 509 -0.71 3.94 -14.20
CA GLY A 509 -0.38 5.01 -15.13
C GLY A 509 0.89 4.78 -15.95
N ARG A 510 1.63 3.70 -15.69
CA ARG A 510 2.88 3.34 -16.38
C ARG A 510 2.63 2.47 -17.61
N ASP A 511 2.28 1.20 -17.40
CA ASP A 511 1.89 0.22 -18.41
C ASP A 511 1.27 -1.04 -17.77
N GLN A 512 0.35 -1.70 -18.49
CA GLN A 512 -0.39 -2.85 -17.96
C GLN A 512 0.46 -4.10 -17.67
N PRO A 513 1.43 -4.51 -18.52
CA PRO A 513 2.29 -5.65 -18.21
C PRO A 513 3.04 -5.54 -16.88
N HIS A 514 3.67 -4.39 -16.60
CA HIS A 514 4.39 -4.21 -15.34
C HIS A 514 3.45 -4.10 -14.15
N ASN A 515 2.32 -3.41 -14.33
CA ASN A 515 1.29 -3.33 -13.31
C ASN A 515 0.86 -4.73 -12.85
N ILE A 516 0.42 -5.58 -13.77
CA ILE A 516 -0.02 -6.94 -13.42
C ILE A 516 1.12 -7.73 -12.76
N THR A 517 2.34 -7.64 -13.28
CA THR A 517 3.49 -8.40 -12.74
C THR A 517 3.72 -8.11 -11.24
N GLY A 518 3.66 -6.85 -10.81
CA GLY A 518 3.78 -6.51 -9.38
C GLY A 518 2.64 -7.08 -8.54
N TRP A 519 1.42 -7.05 -9.07
CA TRP A 519 0.24 -7.63 -8.43
C TRP A 519 0.31 -9.16 -8.31
N GLU A 520 0.85 -9.85 -9.30
CA GLU A 520 1.07 -11.29 -9.23
C GLU A 520 1.94 -11.67 -8.02
N PHE A 521 3.05 -10.96 -7.81
CA PHE A 521 3.92 -11.19 -6.66
C PHE A 521 3.23 -10.87 -5.34
N MET A 522 2.42 -9.80 -5.29
CA MET A 522 1.61 -9.46 -4.12
C MET A 522 0.61 -10.57 -3.76
N ALA A 523 -0.08 -11.14 -4.76
CA ALA A 523 -1.01 -12.25 -4.54
C ALA A 523 -0.31 -13.52 -4.04
N LYS A 524 0.85 -13.86 -4.61
CA LYS A 524 1.68 -14.99 -4.14
C LYS A 524 2.21 -14.77 -2.73
N PHE A 525 2.64 -13.55 -2.40
CA PHE A 525 3.05 -13.16 -1.05
C PHE A 525 1.91 -13.40 -0.05
N CYS A 526 0.69 -12.94 -0.38
CA CYS A 526 -0.47 -13.16 0.47
C CYS A 526 -0.86 -14.64 0.57
N GLN A 527 -0.69 -15.43 -0.50
CA GLN A 527 -0.95 -16.87 -0.49
C GLN A 527 0.05 -17.63 0.38
N ILE A 528 1.33 -17.27 0.35
CA ILE A 528 2.35 -17.82 1.27
C ILE A 528 2.00 -17.47 2.72
N ALA A 529 1.64 -16.22 3.00
CA ALA A 529 1.23 -15.78 4.34
C ALA A 529 -0.01 -16.55 4.84
N TRP A 530 -1.01 -16.72 3.96
CA TRP A 530 -2.23 -17.46 4.25
C TRP A 530 -1.94 -18.91 4.63
N ASN A 531 -1.04 -19.58 3.90
CA ASN A 531 -0.64 -20.96 4.19
C ASN A 531 0.05 -21.11 5.55
N GLN A 532 0.52 -20.01 6.13
CA GLN A 532 1.11 -19.95 7.47
C GLN A 532 0.15 -19.38 8.53
N GLY A 533 -1.13 -19.17 8.18
CA GLY A 533 -2.17 -18.70 9.09
C GLY A 533 -2.29 -17.18 9.24
N VAL A 534 -1.69 -16.40 8.34
CA VAL A 534 -1.76 -14.93 8.35
C VAL A 534 -2.68 -14.45 7.22
N ASP A 535 -3.83 -13.86 7.54
CA ASP A 535 -4.80 -13.36 6.55
C ASP A 535 -4.45 -11.94 6.05
N LEU A 536 -3.58 -11.87 5.04
CA LEU A 536 -3.29 -10.61 4.35
C LEU A 536 -4.33 -10.24 3.28
N PHE A 537 -5.11 -11.20 2.79
CA PHE A 537 -6.18 -10.92 1.82
C PHE A 537 -7.32 -10.14 2.48
N GLY A 538 -7.62 -10.42 3.75
CA GLY A 538 -8.60 -9.69 4.55
C GLY A 538 -8.15 -8.31 5.05
N TYR A 539 -6.85 -8.03 5.01
CA TYR A 539 -6.28 -6.82 5.59
C TYR A 539 -6.89 -5.54 5.00
N ASP A 540 -7.06 -4.55 5.87
CA ASP A 540 -7.63 -3.23 5.56
C ASP A 540 -8.93 -3.33 4.73
N ASN A 541 -9.87 -4.12 5.25
CA ASN A 541 -11.17 -4.37 4.64
C ASN A 541 -11.05 -4.83 3.17
N ASN A 542 -10.26 -5.89 2.95
CA ASN A 542 -9.94 -6.48 1.66
C ASN A 542 -9.31 -5.48 0.66
N ARG A 543 -8.32 -4.67 1.10
CA ARG A 543 -7.64 -3.69 0.23
C ARG A 543 -7.05 -4.33 -1.03
N LEU A 544 -6.51 -5.55 -0.91
CA LEU A 544 -6.02 -6.30 -2.07
C LEU A 544 -7.11 -6.56 -3.11
N LEU A 545 -8.32 -6.94 -2.68
CA LEU A 545 -9.43 -7.18 -3.59
C LEU A 545 -9.82 -5.92 -4.35
N ARG A 546 -9.82 -4.76 -3.68
CA ARG A 546 -10.10 -3.45 -4.33
C ARG A 546 -9.17 -3.20 -5.51
N GLY A 547 -7.88 -3.46 -5.31
CA GLY A 547 -6.87 -3.32 -6.37
C GLY A 547 -7.06 -4.34 -7.50
N TRP A 548 -7.27 -5.61 -7.17
CA TRP A 548 -7.48 -6.65 -8.16
C TRP A 548 -8.74 -6.46 -9.01
N GLU A 549 -9.87 -6.08 -8.40
CA GLU A 549 -11.11 -5.75 -9.13
C GLU A 549 -10.91 -4.53 -10.03
N TYR A 550 -10.18 -3.50 -9.57
CA TYR A 550 -9.85 -2.32 -10.38
C TYR A 550 -9.01 -2.70 -11.61
N VAL A 551 -7.94 -3.48 -11.41
CA VAL A 551 -7.05 -3.93 -12.50
C VAL A 551 -7.80 -4.83 -13.48
N ALA A 552 -8.63 -5.75 -12.98
CA ALA A 552 -9.46 -6.61 -13.82
C ALA A 552 -10.46 -5.78 -14.65
N LYS A 553 -11.21 -4.88 -14.01
CA LYS A 553 -12.20 -4.01 -14.67
C LYS A 553 -11.58 -3.24 -15.84
N TYR A 554 -10.43 -2.60 -15.63
CA TYR A 554 -9.72 -1.89 -16.70
C TYR A 554 -9.27 -2.83 -17.82
N ASN A 555 -8.58 -3.93 -17.50
CA ASN A 555 -8.03 -4.83 -18.51
C ASN A 555 -9.11 -5.62 -19.27
N LEU A 556 -10.33 -5.72 -18.73
CA LEU A 556 -11.50 -6.26 -19.42
C LEU A 556 -12.14 -5.27 -20.42
N GLY A 557 -11.70 -4.00 -20.40
CA GLY A 557 -12.15 -2.93 -21.31
C GLY A 557 -13.20 -1.99 -20.72
N TYR A 558 -13.45 -2.03 -19.41
CA TYR A 558 -14.35 -1.11 -18.73
C TYR A 558 -13.62 0.15 -18.24
N GLU A 559 -14.38 1.23 -18.06
CA GLU A 559 -13.85 2.49 -17.53
C GLU A 559 -13.60 2.39 -16.02
N VAL A 560 -12.56 3.10 -15.56
CA VAL A 560 -12.18 3.20 -14.16
C VAL A 560 -11.82 4.65 -13.80
N SER A 561 -12.15 5.07 -12.57
CA SER A 561 -11.71 6.35 -12.03
C SER A 561 -10.19 6.38 -11.88
N TYR A 562 -9.56 7.56 -11.99
CA TYR A 562 -8.12 7.69 -11.87
C TYR A 562 -7.72 9.04 -11.25
N VAL A 563 -6.85 9.00 -10.25
CA VAL A 563 -6.21 10.14 -9.62
C VAL A 563 -4.78 10.26 -10.16
N PRO A 564 -4.43 11.38 -10.80
CA PRO A 564 -3.06 11.67 -11.23
C PRO A 564 -2.06 11.57 -10.08
N HIS A 565 -0.90 10.97 -10.33
CA HIS A 565 0.19 10.92 -9.35
C HIS A 565 1.56 11.06 -10.02
N ARG A 566 2.58 11.38 -9.21
CA ARG A 566 3.98 11.47 -9.64
C ARG A 566 4.84 10.40 -9.01
N THR A 567 5.83 9.94 -9.75
CA THR A 567 6.92 9.12 -9.23
C THR A 567 7.83 9.90 -8.28
N ALA A 568 8.51 9.20 -7.38
CA ALA A 568 9.43 9.83 -6.42
C ALA A 568 10.61 10.58 -7.04
N ASP A 569 10.96 10.29 -8.29
CA ASP A 569 11.97 11.04 -9.02
C ASP A 569 11.44 12.36 -9.61
N LEU A 570 10.13 12.63 -9.45
CA LEU A 570 9.38 13.82 -9.90
C LEU A 570 9.45 14.08 -11.42
N LYS A 571 9.95 13.10 -12.19
CA LYS A 571 10.20 13.28 -13.63
C LYS A 571 8.95 13.11 -14.48
N TYR A 572 7.98 12.33 -14.01
CA TYR A 572 6.79 11.98 -14.78
C TYR A 572 5.52 12.05 -13.92
N THR A 573 4.56 12.86 -14.37
CA THR A 573 3.18 12.78 -13.87
C THR A 573 2.43 11.76 -14.71
N GLU A 574 1.91 10.74 -14.05
CA GLU A 574 1.01 9.78 -14.66
C GLU A 574 -0.41 10.32 -14.54
N ALA A 575 -0.85 11.08 -15.55
CA ALA A 575 -2.11 11.82 -15.53
C ALA A 575 -3.35 10.97 -15.83
N THR A 576 -3.18 9.81 -16.45
CA THR A 576 -4.25 8.88 -16.81
C THR A 576 -3.75 7.45 -16.70
N VAL A 577 -4.67 6.48 -16.65
CA VAL A 577 -4.33 5.06 -16.82
C VAL A 577 -3.59 4.85 -18.15
N ALA A 578 -2.51 4.07 -18.12
CA ALA A 578 -1.73 3.74 -19.30
C ALA A 578 -2.52 2.85 -20.26
N LYS A 579 -2.59 3.27 -21.53
CA LYS A 579 -3.30 2.54 -22.58
C LYS A 579 -2.75 1.12 -22.75
N GLY A 580 -3.65 0.18 -22.95
CA GLY A 580 -3.34 -1.22 -23.22
C GLY A 580 -4.31 -2.13 -22.45
N SER A 581 -4.26 -3.42 -22.75
CA SER A 581 -4.93 -4.45 -21.97
C SER A 581 -4.06 -5.70 -21.98
N VAL A 582 -3.91 -6.31 -20.81
CA VAL A 582 -3.23 -7.58 -20.60
C VAL A 582 -4.07 -8.40 -19.64
N LEU A 583 -4.51 -9.58 -20.07
CA LEU A 583 -5.07 -10.60 -19.18
C LEU A 583 -4.04 -11.74 -19.13
N GLY A 584 -3.06 -11.60 -18.25
CA GLY A 584 -2.04 -12.62 -17.96
C GLY A 584 -2.59 -13.73 -17.05
N PRO A 585 -1.80 -14.75 -16.70
CA PRO A 585 -2.18 -15.74 -15.67
C PRO A 585 -2.26 -15.07 -14.28
N MET A 586 -2.79 -15.78 -13.26
CA MET A 586 -2.95 -15.43 -11.82
C MET A 586 -4.35 -15.05 -11.33
N TRP A 587 -5.34 -14.92 -12.20
CA TRP A 587 -6.70 -14.57 -11.78
C TRP A 587 -7.33 -15.68 -10.93
N GLU A 588 -6.96 -16.94 -11.17
CA GLU A 588 -7.45 -18.10 -10.43
C GLU A 588 -7.14 -18.01 -8.94
N LEU A 589 -5.92 -17.60 -8.57
CA LEU A 589 -5.51 -17.47 -7.17
C LEU A 589 -6.44 -16.52 -6.43
N VAL A 590 -6.63 -15.34 -7.00
CA VAL A 590 -7.41 -14.25 -6.40
C VAL A 590 -8.89 -14.62 -6.37
N TYR A 591 -9.44 -15.06 -7.51
CA TYR A 591 -10.84 -15.47 -7.62
C TYR A 591 -11.19 -16.53 -6.58
N ASN A 592 -10.43 -17.63 -6.53
CA ASN A 592 -10.74 -18.75 -5.66
C ASN A 592 -10.50 -18.41 -4.18
N HIS A 593 -9.54 -17.54 -3.86
CA HIS A 593 -9.37 -17.07 -2.48
C HIS A 593 -10.60 -16.30 -2.00
N TYR A 594 -11.09 -15.32 -2.77
CA TYR A 594 -12.21 -14.50 -2.32
C TYR A 594 -13.55 -15.21 -2.48
N ALA A 595 -13.85 -15.74 -3.66
CA ALA A 595 -15.15 -16.34 -3.96
C ALA A 595 -15.31 -17.71 -3.31
N ASN A 596 -14.38 -18.63 -3.60
CA ASN A 596 -14.52 -20.04 -3.22
C ASN A 596 -13.95 -20.41 -1.85
N ARG A 597 -13.36 -19.43 -1.14
CA ARG A 597 -12.87 -19.62 0.24
C ARG A 597 -13.48 -18.61 1.22
N LYS A 598 -13.55 -17.31 0.88
CA LYS A 598 -14.15 -16.28 1.77
C LYS A 598 -15.63 -15.99 1.49
N GLY A 599 -16.20 -16.45 0.37
CA GLY A 599 -17.59 -16.17 -0.01
C GLY A 599 -17.84 -14.73 -0.45
N ILE A 600 -16.78 -13.98 -0.76
CA ILE A 600 -16.83 -12.59 -1.18
C ILE A 600 -16.82 -12.52 -2.72
N ALA A 601 -17.71 -11.71 -3.29
CA ALA A 601 -17.77 -11.50 -4.74
C ALA A 601 -16.51 -10.80 -5.26
N ALA A 602 -15.99 -11.32 -6.36
CA ALA A 602 -14.91 -10.72 -7.15
C ALA A 602 -15.29 -10.79 -8.64
N PRO A 603 -16.34 -10.06 -9.07
CA PRO A 603 -16.97 -10.26 -10.38
C PRO A 603 -16.05 -9.96 -11.55
N TYR A 604 -15.21 -8.91 -11.49
CA TYR A 604 -14.29 -8.60 -12.59
C TYR A 604 -13.11 -9.58 -12.60
N VAL A 605 -12.59 -9.96 -11.43
CA VAL A 605 -11.55 -11.00 -11.33
C VAL A 605 -12.06 -12.35 -11.82
N LYS A 606 -13.32 -12.71 -11.52
CA LYS A 606 -13.99 -13.92 -12.03
C LYS A 606 -14.01 -13.92 -13.56
N GLU A 607 -14.49 -12.84 -14.17
CA GLU A 607 -14.54 -12.72 -15.62
C GLU A 607 -13.14 -12.79 -16.26
N ALA A 608 -12.13 -12.18 -15.63
CA ALA A 608 -10.75 -12.28 -16.07
C ALA A 608 -10.23 -13.73 -15.99
N ALA A 609 -10.49 -14.44 -14.89
CA ALA A 609 -10.15 -15.86 -14.76
C ALA A 609 -10.82 -16.72 -15.84
N GLU A 610 -12.11 -16.51 -16.10
CA GLU A 610 -12.86 -17.23 -17.13
C GLU A 610 -12.33 -16.97 -18.54
N ARG A 611 -11.85 -15.75 -18.84
CA ARG A 611 -11.26 -15.42 -20.15
C ARG A 611 -9.85 -15.99 -20.35
N VAL A 612 -9.09 -16.22 -19.27
CA VAL A 612 -7.70 -16.72 -19.34
C VAL A 612 -7.63 -18.24 -19.26
N ARG A 613 -8.61 -18.90 -18.63
CA ARG A 613 -8.65 -20.37 -18.47
C ARG A 613 -8.49 -21.13 -19.79
N PRO A 614 -7.70 -22.23 -19.81
CA PRO A 614 -6.74 -22.63 -18.78
C PRO A 614 -5.52 -21.70 -18.71
N GLU A 615 -5.06 -21.37 -17.50
CA GLU A 615 -3.89 -20.49 -17.30
C GLU A 615 -2.55 -21.19 -17.64
N PRO A 616 -1.89 -20.89 -18.78
CA PRO A 616 -0.71 -21.63 -19.21
C PRO A 616 0.48 -21.44 -18.25
N GLY A 617 1.48 -22.31 -18.37
CA GLY A 617 2.81 -22.13 -17.77
C GLY A 617 3.67 -21.06 -18.46
N PRO A 618 4.82 -20.69 -17.86
CA PRO A 618 5.70 -19.65 -18.39
C PRO A 618 6.20 -19.95 -19.80
N ASN A 619 6.17 -18.94 -20.68
CA ASN A 619 6.52 -19.04 -22.10
C ASN A 619 7.43 -17.88 -22.55
N PRO A 620 8.70 -18.13 -22.89
CA PRO A 620 9.65 -17.07 -23.23
C PRO A 620 9.70 -16.69 -24.72
N ALA A 621 8.74 -17.10 -25.55
CA ALA A 621 8.83 -16.94 -27.01
C ALA A 621 9.01 -15.47 -27.51
N GLY A 622 9.00 -14.47 -26.61
CA GLY A 622 9.31 -13.07 -26.91
C GLY A 622 10.33 -12.39 -25.98
N HIS A 623 10.33 -12.66 -24.66
CA HIS A 623 11.16 -11.94 -23.68
C HIS A 623 11.44 -12.80 -22.43
N PRO A 624 12.60 -12.67 -21.75
CA PRO A 624 12.90 -13.42 -20.50
C PRO A 624 11.89 -13.22 -19.37
N SER A 625 11.18 -12.08 -19.34
CA SER A 625 10.10 -11.83 -18.36
C SER A 625 8.91 -12.77 -18.51
N GLY A 626 8.82 -13.55 -19.60
CA GLY A 626 7.87 -14.66 -19.71
C GLY A 626 8.13 -15.81 -18.71
N TYR A 627 9.20 -15.71 -17.91
CA TYR A 627 9.51 -16.58 -16.77
C TYR A 627 9.48 -15.85 -15.43
N ASP A 628 8.89 -14.67 -15.32
CA ASP A 628 8.79 -13.99 -14.02
C ASP A 628 7.70 -14.63 -13.11
N TRP A 629 7.04 -15.69 -13.59
CA TRP A 629 5.91 -16.35 -12.96
C TRP A 629 5.88 -17.87 -13.23
N LEU A 630 5.21 -18.60 -12.33
CA LEU A 630 5.22 -20.08 -12.30
C LEU A 630 4.09 -20.74 -13.10
N GLY A 631 2.92 -20.10 -13.18
CA GLY A 631 1.81 -20.48 -14.05
C GLY A 631 0.97 -21.63 -13.53
N PHE A 632 0.12 -22.17 -14.41
CA PHE A 632 -0.78 -23.28 -14.14
C PHE A 632 -1.77 -22.97 -13.00
N GLY A 633 -2.30 -21.74 -12.97
CA GLY A 633 -3.19 -21.29 -11.90
C GLY A 633 -4.53 -22.02 -11.89
N THR A 634 -5.01 -22.44 -13.06
CA THR A 634 -6.25 -23.22 -13.18
C THR A 634 -6.10 -24.59 -12.51
N LEU A 635 -4.96 -25.24 -12.67
CA LEU A 635 -4.63 -26.47 -11.94
C LEU A 635 -4.39 -26.21 -10.46
N THR A 636 -3.62 -25.18 -10.12
CA THR A 636 -3.06 -25.05 -8.76
C THR A 636 -3.97 -24.34 -7.77
N TYR A 637 -4.77 -23.36 -8.21
CA TYR A 637 -5.59 -22.53 -7.32
C TYR A 637 -7.09 -22.70 -7.44
N THR A 638 -7.59 -23.36 -8.50
CA THR A 638 -9.03 -23.63 -8.60
C THR A 638 -9.50 -24.46 -7.41
N LEU A 639 -10.54 -23.98 -6.74
CA LEU A 639 -11.24 -24.63 -5.64
C LEU A 639 -12.65 -25.01 -6.11
N ASP A 640 -13.22 -26.02 -5.46
CA ASP A 640 -14.64 -26.27 -5.61
C ASP A 640 -15.44 -25.07 -5.05
N PRO A 641 -16.60 -24.73 -5.64
CA PRO A 641 -17.45 -23.66 -5.12
C PRO A 641 -17.82 -23.87 -3.65
N LEU A 642 -18.00 -22.77 -2.92
CA LEU A 642 -18.50 -22.84 -1.55
C LEU A 642 -19.90 -23.47 -1.54
N LYS A 643 -20.16 -24.28 -0.52
CA LYS A 643 -21.47 -24.92 -0.33
C LYS A 643 -22.55 -23.92 0.05
N GLU A 644 -22.16 -22.85 0.75
CA GLU A 644 -23.04 -21.76 1.17
C GLU A 644 -22.31 -20.42 1.03
N ASP A 645 -22.87 -19.51 0.24
CA ASP A 645 -22.33 -18.15 0.09
C ASP A 645 -22.48 -17.32 1.39
N ALA A 646 -21.53 -16.44 1.66
CA ALA A 646 -21.62 -15.47 2.75
C ALA A 646 -22.63 -14.34 2.43
N PRO A 647 -23.31 -13.74 3.41
CA PRO A 647 -24.08 -12.52 3.15
C PRO A 647 -23.17 -11.37 2.68
N PRO A 648 -23.74 -10.34 2.01
CA PRO A 648 -23.00 -9.11 1.76
C PRO A 648 -22.38 -8.58 3.06
N SER A 649 -21.15 -8.09 2.98
CA SER A 649 -20.38 -7.70 4.16
C SER A 649 -19.72 -6.34 3.96
N GLY A 650 -19.13 -5.78 5.03
CA GLY A 650 -18.42 -4.50 4.94
C GLY A 650 -19.26 -3.34 4.42
N LEU A 651 -20.59 -3.37 4.62
CA LEU A 651 -21.50 -2.30 4.23
C LEU A 651 -21.07 -1.00 4.92
N ARG A 652 -20.83 0.03 4.10
CA ARG A 652 -20.44 1.38 4.51
C ARG A 652 -21.37 2.38 3.83
N GLY A 653 -21.51 3.54 4.45
CA GLY A 653 -22.43 4.57 4.01
C GLY A 653 -21.92 5.92 4.45
N PHE A 654 -21.90 6.87 3.52
CA PHE A 654 -21.36 8.21 3.74
C PHE A 654 -22.38 9.24 3.30
N TRP A 655 -22.53 10.28 4.12
CA TRP A 655 -23.31 11.44 3.76
C TRP A 655 -22.56 12.25 2.71
N GLY A 656 -23.26 12.59 1.63
CA GLY A 656 -22.98 13.76 0.81
C GLY A 656 -23.95 14.89 1.17
N GLU A 657 -23.97 15.97 0.36
CA GLU A 657 -24.77 17.17 0.65
C GLU A 657 -26.27 16.85 0.85
N ASN A 658 -26.87 16.04 -0.03
CA ASN A 658 -28.29 15.66 0.02
C ASN A 658 -28.52 14.19 -0.38
N GLU A 659 -27.50 13.35 -0.24
CA GLU A 659 -27.55 11.93 -0.61
C GLU A 659 -26.72 11.09 0.36
N ILE A 660 -26.99 9.78 0.40
CA ILE A 660 -26.13 8.80 1.07
C ILE A 660 -25.54 7.87 0.01
N THR A 661 -24.21 7.80 -0.07
CA THR A 661 -23.52 6.81 -0.91
C THR A 661 -23.20 5.58 -0.08
N LEU A 662 -23.70 4.42 -0.52
CA LEU A 662 -23.47 3.11 0.07
C LEU A 662 -22.46 2.32 -0.76
N SER A 663 -21.63 1.52 -0.10
CA SER A 663 -20.78 0.50 -0.73
C SER A 663 -20.67 -0.75 0.14
N TRP A 664 -20.50 -1.93 -0.46
CA TRP A 664 -20.40 -3.20 0.26
C TRP A 664 -19.50 -4.21 -0.47
N TRP A 665 -19.14 -5.27 0.24
CA TRP A 665 -18.59 -6.48 -0.37
C TRP A 665 -19.73 -7.41 -0.76
N GLY A 666 -19.75 -7.76 -2.04
CA GLY A 666 -20.74 -8.67 -2.60
C GLY A 666 -20.60 -10.12 -2.11
N SER A 667 -21.58 -10.95 -2.46
CA SER A 667 -21.57 -12.38 -2.18
C SER A 667 -21.18 -13.18 -3.43
N ALA A 668 -20.29 -14.16 -3.28
CA ALA A 668 -19.57 -14.85 -4.37
C ALA A 668 -20.42 -15.40 -5.53
N HIS A 669 -21.69 -15.67 -5.28
CA HIS A 669 -22.61 -16.34 -6.20
C HIS A 669 -23.95 -15.60 -6.32
N ALA A 670 -23.99 -14.31 -5.95
CA ALA A 670 -25.19 -13.49 -6.07
C ALA A 670 -25.37 -12.94 -7.48
N ASP A 671 -26.61 -12.93 -7.97
CA ASP A 671 -27.00 -12.35 -9.26
C ASP A 671 -27.31 -10.84 -9.17
N GLY A 672 -27.36 -10.29 -7.95
CA GLY A 672 -27.70 -8.90 -7.66
C GLY A 672 -27.99 -8.63 -6.18
N TYR A 673 -28.23 -7.36 -5.88
CA TYR A 673 -28.39 -6.85 -4.52
C TYR A 673 -29.65 -5.98 -4.38
N GLN A 674 -30.39 -6.17 -3.29
CA GLN A 674 -31.52 -5.35 -2.90
C GLN A 674 -31.12 -4.46 -1.73
N ILE A 675 -31.21 -3.14 -1.95
CA ILE A 675 -30.85 -2.13 -0.95
C ILE A 675 -32.12 -1.75 -0.19
N GLN A 676 -32.08 -1.87 1.13
CA GLN A 676 -33.21 -1.60 1.99
C GLN A 676 -32.84 -0.58 3.07
N ARG A 677 -33.81 0.28 3.41
CA ARG A 677 -33.64 1.40 4.33
C ARG A 677 -34.74 1.42 5.37
N ALA A 678 -34.40 1.82 6.60
CA ALA A 678 -35.34 2.14 7.67
C ALA A 678 -34.95 3.45 8.35
N THR A 679 -35.89 4.05 9.08
CA THR A 679 -35.65 5.20 9.98
C THR A 679 -35.58 4.78 11.45
N GLN A 680 -35.74 3.48 11.72
CA GLN A 680 -35.65 2.88 13.05
C GLN A 680 -34.69 1.68 13.01
N ARG A 681 -33.92 1.53 14.08
CA ARG A 681 -33.01 0.40 14.27
C ARG A 681 -33.80 -0.91 14.22
N GLY A 682 -33.33 -1.87 13.43
CA GLY A 682 -33.97 -3.17 13.25
C GLY A 682 -35.19 -3.17 12.31
N GLY A 683 -35.49 -2.04 11.67
CA GLY A 683 -36.59 -1.92 10.71
C GLY A 683 -37.88 -1.33 11.31
N PRO A 684 -39.02 -1.44 10.59
CA PRO A 684 -39.19 -2.16 9.32
C PRO A 684 -38.41 -1.52 8.16
N TYR A 685 -37.77 -2.34 7.34
CA TYR A 685 -37.03 -1.87 6.15
C TYR A 685 -37.94 -1.81 4.92
N THR A 686 -37.73 -0.79 4.09
CA THR A 686 -38.29 -0.66 2.76
C THR A 686 -37.21 -0.79 1.71
N THR A 687 -37.49 -1.52 0.63
CA THR A 687 -36.59 -1.58 -0.53
C THR A 687 -36.57 -0.23 -1.24
N ILE A 688 -35.39 0.34 -1.41
CA ILE A 688 -35.17 1.62 -2.13
C ILE A 688 -34.49 1.44 -3.48
N GLY A 689 -33.93 0.26 -3.76
CA GLY A 689 -33.28 -0.03 -5.03
C GLY A 689 -32.88 -1.50 -5.20
N THR A 690 -32.51 -1.85 -6.43
CA THR A 690 -31.92 -3.15 -6.77
C THR A 690 -30.85 -2.93 -7.83
N VAL A 691 -29.71 -3.61 -7.71
CA VAL A 691 -28.55 -3.49 -8.61
C VAL A 691 -28.03 -4.87 -9.01
N GLY A 692 -27.23 -4.95 -10.07
CA GLY A 692 -26.72 -6.22 -10.61
C GLY A 692 -25.56 -6.83 -9.81
N GLU A 693 -25.12 -8.04 -10.16
CA GLU A 693 -24.02 -8.76 -9.49
C GLU A 693 -22.69 -7.99 -9.41
N LYS A 694 -22.42 -7.10 -10.39
CA LYS A 694 -21.19 -6.31 -10.48
C LYS A 694 -21.28 -4.96 -9.76
N ASP A 695 -22.48 -4.56 -9.36
CA ASP A 695 -22.75 -3.26 -8.76
C ASP A 695 -22.75 -3.40 -7.24
N THR A 696 -21.64 -2.99 -6.61
CA THR A 696 -21.44 -3.06 -5.16
C THR A 696 -21.51 -1.68 -4.48
N SER A 697 -22.18 -0.73 -5.12
CA SER A 697 -22.45 0.61 -4.60
C SER A 697 -23.85 1.09 -4.98
N PHE A 698 -24.40 2.02 -4.20
CA PHE A 698 -25.72 2.59 -4.42
C PHE A 698 -25.81 4.00 -3.84
N ILE A 699 -26.33 4.94 -4.61
CA ILE A 699 -26.64 6.30 -4.13
C ILE A 699 -28.11 6.36 -3.74
N ASP A 700 -28.41 6.73 -2.50
CA ASP A 700 -29.74 7.06 -2.03
C ASP A 700 -29.95 8.58 -2.06
N PRO A 701 -30.59 9.13 -3.11
CA PRO A 701 -30.81 10.57 -3.24
C PRO A 701 -32.05 11.06 -2.47
N ASN A 702 -32.80 10.17 -1.83
CA ASN A 702 -34.09 10.49 -1.22
C ASN A 702 -33.99 10.55 0.32
N VAL A 703 -32.97 11.26 0.81
CA VAL A 703 -32.64 11.39 2.23
C VAL A 703 -32.83 12.83 2.69
N THR A 704 -33.10 13.01 3.98
CA THR A 704 -33.22 14.33 4.60
C THR A 704 -32.06 14.57 5.54
N ALA A 705 -31.30 15.64 5.32
CA ALA A 705 -30.16 16.02 6.14
C ALA A 705 -30.52 16.02 7.64
N GLY A 706 -29.66 15.41 8.46
CA GLY A 706 -29.86 15.28 9.91
C GLY A 706 -30.76 14.11 10.33
N THR A 707 -31.36 13.37 9.41
CA THR A 707 -32.12 12.15 9.74
C THR A 707 -31.17 10.97 9.94
N THR A 708 -31.41 10.11 10.92
CA THR A 708 -30.68 8.82 11.05
C THR A 708 -31.36 7.76 10.19
N TYR A 709 -30.59 7.10 9.34
CA TYR A 709 -31.06 5.99 8.51
C TYR A 709 -30.33 4.69 8.86
N TYR A 710 -31.01 3.57 8.66
CA TYR A 710 -30.49 2.23 8.86
C TYR A 710 -30.60 1.47 7.54
N TYR A 711 -29.48 0.92 7.07
CA TYR A 711 -29.39 0.22 5.79
C TYR A 711 -29.03 -1.24 5.98
N VAL A 712 -29.63 -2.08 5.15
CA VAL A 712 -29.21 -3.47 4.95
C VAL A 712 -29.17 -3.77 3.46
N VAL A 713 -28.26 -4.65 3.05
CA VAL A 713 -28.15 -5.12 1.67
C VAL A 713 -28.40 -6.63 1.65
N ALA A 714 -29.42 -7.05 0.92
CA ALA A 714 -29.71 -8.45 0.70
C ALA A 714 -29.16 -8.90 -0.66
N SER A 715 -28.44 -10.01 -0.71
CA SER A 715 -28.09 -10.65 -1.98
C SER A 715 -29.19 -11.63 -2.40
N ASN A 716 -29.48 -11.71 -3.70
CA ASN A 716 -30.22 -12.85 -4.23
C ASN A 716 -29.27 -14.05 -4.41
N GLY A 717 -29.77 -15.25 -4.17
CA GLY A 717 -29.12 -16.48 -4.62
C GLY A 717 -30.12 -17.35 -5.37
N SER A 718 -29.82 -18.64 -5.51
CA SER A 718 -30.74 -19.63 -6.10
C SER A 718 -32.11 -19.72 -5.40
N SER A 719 -32.22 -19.23 -4.16
CA SER A 719 -33.45 -19.16 -3.35
C SER A 719 -34.16 -17.78 -3.42
N GLY A 720 -33.75 -16.87 -4.30
CA GLY A 720 -34.25 -15.50 -4.38
C GLY A 720 -33.67 -14.59 -3.28
N TRP A 721 -34.38 -13.52 -2.91
CA TRP A 721 -33.95 -12.51 -1.92
C TRP A 721 -34.02 -12.96 -0.46
N LYS A 722 -34.40 -14.22 -0.20
CA LYS A 722 -34.58 -14.73 1.16
C LYS A 722 -33.27 -15.31 1.68
N GLY A 723 -32.67 -14.63 2.66
CA GLY A 723 -31.84 -15.27 3.68
C GLY A 723 -30.38 -14.84 3.78
N LYS A 724 -29.90 -13.89 2.96
CA LYS A 724 -28.51 -13.39 3.05
C LYS A 724 -28.48 -11.87 3.04
N THR A 725 -28.63 -11.30 4.23
CA THR A 725 -28.67 -9.86 4.46
C THR A 725 -27.42 -9.45 5.23
N SER A 726 -26.83 -8.31 4.85
CA SER A 726 -25.69 -7.74 5.57
C SER A 726 -26.03 -7.46 7.03
N ALA A 727 -24.99 -7.21 7.83
CA ALA A 727 -25.17 -6.47 9.08
C ALA A 727 -25.85 -5.11 8.79
N GLU A 728 -26.70 -4.66 9.73
CA GLU A 728 -27.30 -3.34 9.66
C GLU A 728 -26.23 -2.26 9.81
N LEU A 729 -26.25 -1.30 8.88
CA LEU A 729 -25.45 -0.09 8.95
C LEU A 729 -26.33 1.07 9.42
N GLU A 730 -25.94 1.75 10.49
CA GLU A 730 -26.50 3.05 10.87
C GLU A 730 -25.71 4.17 10.18
N VAL A 731 -26.41 5.06 9.47
CA VAL A 731 -25.83 6.25 8.81
C VAL A 731 -26.49 7.49 9.40
N ALA A 732 -25.70 8.33 10.05
CA ALA A 732 -26.18 9.54 10.71
C ALA A 732 -25.10 10.62 10.80
N ASN A 733 -25.53 11.88 10.74
CA ASN A 733 -24.71 13.05 11.04
C ASN A 733 -24.54 13.17 12.56
N LYS A 734 -23.30 13.02 13.04
CA LYS A 734 -22.96 12.95 14.46
C LYS A 734 -21.73 13.78 14.76
N LEU A 735 -21.72 14.31 15.98
CA LEU A 735 -20.48 14.71 16.65
C LEU A 735 -19.78 13.41 17.08
N VAL A 736 -18.63 13.12 16.46
CA VAL A 736 -17.85 11.88 16.67
C VAL A 736 -17.12 11.94 18.01
N THR A 737 -16.48 13.06 18.30
CA THR A 737 -15.77 13.30 19.56
C THR A 737 -15.76 14.78 19.91
N GLN A 738 -15.71 15.06 21.21
CA GLN A 738 -15.56 16.40 21.77
C GLN A 738 -14.64 16.37 22.99
N TYR A 739 -13.48 16.99 22.88
CA TYR A 739 -12.57 17.18 24.00
C TYR A 739 -12.76 18.57 24.58
N HIS A 740 -13.43 18.64 25.73
CA HIS A 740 -13.63 19.90 26.45
C HIS A 740 -12.32 20.47 27.00
N PHE A 741 -11.41 19.58 27.44
CA PHE A 741 -10.20 19.91 28.20
C PHE A 741 -10.46 20.58 29.55
N ASP A 742 -11.56 20.20 30.22
CA ASP A 742 -11.93 20.62 31.57
C ASP A 742 -11.14 19.89 32.67
N GLY A 743 -9.81 19.88 32.55
CA GLY A 743 -8.90 19.22 33.49
C GLY A 743 -8.58 17.75 33.18
N ASN A 744 -9.00 17.24 32.02
CA ASN A 744 -8.67 15.90 31.54
C ASN A 744 -8.71 15.85 30.00
N THR A 745 -8.29 14.73 29.42
CA THR A 745 -8.27 14.47 27.97
C THR A 745 -9.39 13.53 27.52
N LYS A 746 -10.48 13.41 28.30
CA LYS A 746 -11.59 12.52 27.99
C LYS A 746 -12.48 13.06 26.89
N ASP A 747 -13.04 12.15 26.12
CA ASP A 747 -14.07 12.45 25.14
C ASP A 747 -15.42 12.66 25.85
N GLY A 748 -16.09 13.78 25.56
CA GLY A 748 -17.35 14.16 26.17
C GLY A 748 -18.59 13.56 25.51
N VAL A 749 -18.44 12.91 24.35
CA VAL A 749 -19.57 12.42 23.53
C VAL A 749 -19.53 10.90 23.37
N GLY A 750 -18.34 10.33 23.21
CA GLY A 750 -18.12 8.89 23.04
C GLY A 750 -17.16 8.30 24.06
N HIS A 751 -16.41 7.29 23.62
CA HIS A 751 -15.38 6.60 24.39
C HIS A 751 -14.00 6.71 23.73
N GLN A 752 -13.76 7.78 22.98
CA GLN A 752 -12.53 8.01 22.23
C GLN A 752 -11.53 8.86 23.04
N ASP A 753 -11.22 8.48 24.28
CA ASP A 753 -10.33 9.28 25.14
C ASP A 753 -8.94 9.51 24.49
N ALA A 754 -8.41 10.72 24.61
CA ALA A 754 -7.08 11.07 24.12
C ALA A 754 -6.01 10.79 25.18
N VAL A 755 -4.82 10.39 24.74
CA VAL A 755 -3.65 10.15 25.58
C VAL A 755 -2.71 11.34 25.50
N ALA A 756 -2.36 11.93 26.65
CA ALA A 756 -1.37 13.01 26.70
C ALA A 756 0.06 12.45 26.70
N SER A 757 0.92 13.05 25.90
CA SER A 757 2.37 13.00 26.07
C SER A 757 2.82 14.21 26.89
N GLY A 758 3.77 14.01 27.80
CA GLY A 758 4.17 15.03 28.75
C GLY A 758 3.18 15.18 29.90
N HIS A 759 3.16 16.35 30.52
CA HIS A 759 2.30 16.65 31.67
C HIS A 759 1.59 18.00 31.47
N PRO A 760 0.73 18.09 30.43
CA PRO A 760 0.07 19.34 30.10
C PRO A 760 -0.75 19.85 31.28
N SER A 761 -0.59 21.13 31.58
CA SER A 761 -1.37 21.81 32.60
C SER A 761 -2.71 22.30 32.03
N TYR A 762 -3.62 22.73 32.90
CA TYR A 762 -4.91 23.28 32.49
C TYR A 762 -5.08 24.69 33.05
N THR A 763 -5.62 25.59 32.22
CA THR A 763 -5.83 27.00 32.55
C THR A 763 -7.25 27.43 32.19
N LEU A 764 -7.63 28.68 32.46
CA LEU A 764 -8.94 29.20 32.06
C LEU A 764 -9.06 29.19 30.53
N GLY A 765 -10.11 28.54 30.03
CA GLY A 765 -10.44 28.43 28.62
C GLY A 765 -11.51 29.45 28.20
N MET A 766 -12.09 29.22 27.03
CA MET A 766 -13.29 29.93 26.58
C MET A 766 -14.55 29.39 27.28
N GLY A 767 -15.58 30.23 27.43
CA GLY A 767 -16.90 29.81 27.92
C GLY A 767 -16.97 29.28 29.36
N ASN A 768 -16.25 29.90 30.30
CA ASN A 768 -16.13 29.47 31.71
C ASN A 768 -15.52 28.06 31.94
N GLY A 769 -15.13 27.34 30.89
CA GLY A 769 -14.40 26.07 30.97
C GLY A 769 -12.89 26.26 31.15
N LYS A 770 -12.15 25.15 31.13
CA LYS A 770 -10.69 25.13 31.07
C LYS A 770 -10.19 24.84 29.66
N ALA A 771 -8.90 25.08 29.46
CA ALA A 771 -8.17 24.73 28.26
C ALA A 771 -6.92 23.95 28.64
N ILE A 772 -6.55 22.98 27.80
CA ILE A 772 -5.27 22.30 27.93
C ILE A 772 -4.15 23.23 27.46
N VAL A 773 -3.05 23.28 28.20
CA VAL A 773 -1.85 24.05 27.87
C VAL A 773 -0.83 23.10 27.24
N LEU A 774 -0.39 23.42 26.03
CA LEU A 774 0.71 22.72 25.35
C LEU A 774 1.93 23.65 25.34
N ASP A 775 3.04 23.18 25.87
CA ASP A 775 4.21 23.99 26.17
C ASP A 775 5.13 24.28 24.97
N GLY A 776 4.92 23.57 23.86
CA GLY A 776 5.77 23.63 22.65
C GLY A 776 7.12 22.92 22.81
N VAL A 777 7.28 22.06 23.83
CA VAL A 777 8.52 21.34 24.12
C VAL A 777 8.30 19.84 24.15
N HIS A 778 7.34 19.34 24.93
CA HIS A 778 7.04 17.90 25.01
C HIS A 778 5.55 17.56 25.12
N ASP A 779 4.68 18.56 25.32
CA ASP A 779 3.25 18.35 25.48
C ASP A 779 2.52 18.26 24.14
N TYR A 780 1.79 17.16 23.93
CA TYR A 780 0.85 16.96 22.82
C TYR A 780 -0.13 15.83 23.17
N LEU A 781 -1.17 15.64 22.37
CA LEU A 781 -2.13 14.54 22.55
C LEU A 781 -2.11 13.57 21.37
N THR A 782 -2.36 12.30 21.66
CA THR A 782 -2.63 11.25 20.68
C THR A 782 -4.08 10.79 20.84
N LEU A 783 -4.84 10.86 19.74
CA LEU A 783 -6.23 10.41 19.66
C LEU A 783 -6.27 8.96 19.13
N PRO A 784 -7.40 8.26 19.30
CA PRO A 784 -7.58 6.94 18.71
C PRO A 784 -7.38 6.92 17.19
N VAL A 785 -6.85 5.81 16.68
CA VAL A 785 -6.61 5.57 15.25
C VAL A 785 -7.90 5.73 14.45
N GLY A 786 -7.85 6.48 13.33
CA GLY A 786 -8.99 6.63 12.42
C GLY A 786 -10.13 7.49 12.95
N VAL A 787 -9.91 8.31 13.98
CA VAL A 787 -10.96 9.16 14.61
C VAL A 787 -11.59 10.18 13.64
N ALA A 788 -10.94 10.47 12.51
CA ALA A 788 -11.35 11.49 11.56
C ALA A 788 -11.42 10.94 10.12
N ASN A 789 -11.91 9.70 9.97
CA ASN A 789 -11.88 8.93 8.72
C ASN A 789 -13.26 8.94 8.03
N ASP A 790 -13.76 10.13 7.69
CA ASP A 790 -15.07 10.37 7.06
C ASP A 790 -14.92 11.17 5.76
N GLN A 791 -15.82 10.96 4.79
CA GLN A 791 -15.76 11.60 3.46
C GLN A 791 -15.94 13.12 3.56
N ASP A 792 -17.08 13.47 4.18
CA ASP A 792 -17.45 14.80 4.58
C ASP A 792 -17.17 14.90 6.07
N ILE A 793 -16.48 15.95 6.51
CA ILE A 793 -16.00 16.07 7.89
C ILE A 793 -15.98 17.53 8.32
N THR A 794 -16.16 17.77 9.61
CA THR A 794 -15.83 19.05 10.24
C THR A 794 -14.89 18.85 11.42
N ILE A 795 -13.77 19.57 11.45
CA ILE A 795 -12.88 19.64 12.62
C ILE A 795 -12.88 21.08 13.11
N ALA A 796 -13.21 21.29 14.39
CA ALA A 796 -13.32 22.62 14.98
C ALA A 796 -12.67 22.68 16.36
N ALA A 797 -12.08 23.83 16.72
CA ALA A 797 -11.48 24.04 18.03
C ALA A 797 -11.40 25.52 18.40
N TRP A 798 -11.44 25.80 19.71
CA TRP A 798 -10.94 27.05 20.24
C TRP A 798 -9.44 26.96 20.46
N VAL A 799 -8.70 27.93 19.94
CA VAL A 799 -7.23 27.94 19.97
C VAL A 799 -6.73 29.29 20.46
N TYR A 800 -5.83 29.25 21.43
CA TYR A 800 -5.01 30.39 21.87
C TYR A 800 -3.56 30.07 21.53
N TRP A 801 -3.09 30.52 20.38
CA TRP A 801 -1.75 30.22 19.92
C TRP A 801 -0.73 31.21 20.51
N ASP A 802 0.22 30.72 21.31
CA ASP A 802 1.30 31.52 21.92
C ASP A 802 2.57 31.54 21.07
N GLY A 803 2.68 30.61 20.13
CA GLY A 803 3.83 30.45 19.25
C GLY A 803 3.89 31.47 18.13
N GLU A 804 5.04 31.50 17.45
CA GLU A 804 5.28 32.36 16.27
C GLU A 804 6.02 31.59 15.16
N LYS A 805 6.28 30.29 15.37
CA LYS A 805 7.04 29.44 14.47
C LYS A 805 6.15 28.90 13.36
N ASN A 806 6.76 28.56 12.24
CA ASN A 806 6.05 27.86 11.16
C ASN A 806 5.78 26.41 11.57
N ASN A 807 4.67 25.87 11.08
CA ASN A 807 4.27 24.46 11.18
C ASN A 807 4.00 23.92 12.59
N GLU A 808 3.71 24.79 13.56
CA GLU A 808 3.16 24.37 14.86
C GLU A 808 1.73 23.84 14.66
N ARG A 809 1.53 22.53 14.61
CA ARG A 809 0.23 21.94 14.24
C ARG A 809 -0.82 22.09 15.35
N ILE A 810 -2.00 22.60 15.02
CA ILE A 810 -3.18 22.49 15.90
C ILE A 810 -3.59 21.02 15.96
N PHE A 811 -3.75 20.39 14.79
CA PHE A 811 -3.89 18.95 14.63
C PHE A 811 -3.11 18.46 13.41
N ASP A 812 -2.72 17.19 13.43
CA ASP A 812 -2.07 16.47 12.33
C ASP A 812 -2.49 14.99 12.39
N PHE A 813 -3.34 14.56 11.47
CA PHE A 813 -3.91 13.22 11.44
C PHE A 813 -3.47 12.50 10.17
N GLY A 814 -2.80 11.35 10.31
CA GLY A 814 -2.24 10.63 9.18
C GLY A 814 -1.55 9.33 9.58
N GLY A 815 -0.86 8.73 8.62
CA GLY A 815 0.00 7.57 8.86
C GLY A 815 1.47 7.95 8.92
N ASP A 816 1.87 8.91 8.10
CA ASP A 816 3.25 9.34 7.92
C ASP A 816 3.31 10.73 7.24
N VAL A 817 4.52 11.18 6.90
CA VAL A 817 4.80 12.46 6.22
C VAL A 817 4.34 12.53 4.76
N THR A 818 3.71 11.49 4.24
CA THR A 818 3.20 11.40 2.87
C THR A 818 1.67 11.28 2.82
N LYS A 819 1.03 10.89 3.93
CA LYS A 819 -0.42 10.79 4.04
C LYS A 819 -0.89 11.39 5.35
N TYR A 820 -1.38 12.62 5.29
CA TYR A 820 -1.87 13.34 6.45
C TYR A 820 -2.88 14.41 6.06
N MET A 821 -3.65 14.85 7.05
CA MET A 821 -4.35 16.12 7.03
C MET A 821 -4.03 16.92 8.28
N MET A 822 -3.78 18.21 8.10
CA MET A 822 -3.28 19.06 9.18
C MET A 822 -3.87 20.46 9.10
N LEU A 823 -3.88 21.15 10.24
CA LEU A 823 -4.09 22.59 10.32
C LEU A 823 -2.94 23.22 11.12
N THR A 824 -2.26 24.20 10.52
CA THR A 824 -1.24 25.00 11.20
C THR A 824 -1.67 26.48 11.27
N PRO A 825 -1.52 27.17 12.42
CA PRO A 825 -1.76 28.61 12.55
C PRO A 825 -0.90 29.44 11.61
N LYS A 826 0.28 28.91 11.23
CA LYS A 826 1.28 29.60 10.43
C LYS A 826 2.13 28.66 9.58
N ALA A 827 2.26 28.98 8.30
CA ALA A 827 3.18 28.41 7.32
C ALA A 827 3.67 29.54 6.38
N GLY A 828 4.70 30.27 6.81
CA GLY A 828 5.05 31.55 6.21
C GLY A 828 4.11 32.64 6.73
N ASP A 829 3.42 33.35 5.83
CA ASP A 829 2.48 34.43 6.19
C ASP A 829 1.02 33.99 6.24
N VAL A 830 0.76 32.69 6.03
CA VAL A 830 -0.59 32.12 5.96
C VAL A 830 -0.85 31.09 7.06
N MET A 831 -2.09 31.01 7.52
CA MET A 831 -2.63 29.82 8.17
C MET A 831 -2.98 28.82 7.07
N ARG A 832 -2.68 27.53 7.27
CA ARG A 832 -2.87 26.51 6.24
C ARG A 832 -3.56 25.28 6.79
N PHE A 833 -4.68 24.92 6.16
CA PHE A 833 -5.14 23.53 6.14
C PHE A 833 -4.54 22.84 4.91
N GLU A 834 -4.09 21.61 5.10
CA GLU A 834 -3.59 20.77 4.02
C GLU A 834 -4.01 19.33 4.23
N ILE A 835 -4.43 18.66 3.17
CA ILE A 835 -4.68 17.22 3.12
C ILE A 835 -3.88 16.65 1.96
N THR A 836 -3.11 15.59 2.18
CA THR A 836 -2.28 14.96 1.15
C THR A 836 -2.30 13.45 1.28
N THR A 837 -2.16 12.78 0.15
CA THR A 837 -2.03 11.32 0.06
C THR A 837 -0.73 10.89 -0.62
N SER A 838 0.11 11.86 -0.98
CA SER A 838 1.40 11.63 -1.62
C SER A 838 2.49 12.57 -1.09
N ARG A 839 3.74 12.30 -1.49
CA ARG A 839 4.91 13.12 -1.14
C ARG A 839 5.09 14.22 -2.19
N GLY A 840 5.02 15.49 -1.77
CA GLY A 840 5.08 16.65 -2.67
C GLY A 840 3.79 17.47 -2.62
N ASN A 841 3.57 18.35 -3.61
CA ASN A 841 2.34 19.15 -3.72
C ASN A 841 1.26 18.51 -4.62
N GLU A 842 1.48 17.30 -5.16
CA GLU A 842 0.51 16.62 -6.02
C GLU A 842 -0.34 15.66 -5.21
N GLY A 843 -1.65 15.61 -5.50
CA GLY A 843 -2.60 14.94 -4.61
C GLY A 843 -2.61 15.61 -3.23
N THR A 844 -2.53 16.95 -3.21
CA THR A 844 -2.63 17.80 -2.03
C THR A 844 -3.78 18.80 -2.22
N GLY A 845 -4.72 18.83 -1.28
CA GLY A 845 -5.71 19.90 -1.14
C GLY A 845 -5.24 20.94 -0.13
N ARG A 846 -5.43 22.23 -0.41
CA ARG A 846 -5.02 23.32 0.48
C ARG A 846 -6.10 24.37 0.64
N LEU A 847 -6.21 24.89 1.86
CA LEU A 847 -6.92 26.13 2.16
C LEU A 847 -5.95 27.04 2.89
N GLU A 848 -5.82 28.27 2.40
CA GLU A 848 -4.95 29.27 2.97
C GLU A 848 -5.74 30.53 3.32
N ALA A 849 -5.40 31.12 4.46
CA ALA A 849 -5.93 32.39 4.94
C ALA A 849 -4.77 33.15 5.63
N PRO A 850 -4.91 34.45 5.95
CA PRO A 850 -3.90 35.15 6.74
C PRO A 850 -3.55 34.39 8.02
N ALA A 851 -2.26 34.37 8.39
CA ALA A 851 -1.80 33.68 9.60
C ALA A 851 -2.61 34.05 10.84
N LEU A 852 -2.86 33.06 11.70
CA LEU A 852 -3.61 33.28 12.93
C LEU A 852 -2.84 34.27 13.80
N LYS A 853 -3.50 35.32 14.30
CA LYS A 853 -2.77 36.27 15.17
C LYS A 853 -2.46 35.59 16.50
N PRO A 854 -1.21 35.66 17.00
CA PRO A 854 -0.83 35.02 18.25
C PRO A 854 -1.42 35.76 19.46
N ARG A 855 -1.43 35.08 20.60
CA ARG A 855 -1.80 35.58 21.93
C ARG A 855 -3.22 36.15 22.02
N ARG A 856 -4.16 35.50 21.34
CA ARG A 856 -5.61 35.73 21.49
C ARG A 856 -6.36 34.44 21.20
N TRP A 857 -7.56 34.31 21.77
CA TRP A 857 -8.48 33.25 21.39
C TRP A 857 -9.01 33.46 19.98
N ALA A 858 -9.10 32.38 19.22
CA ALA A 858 -9.80 32.29 17.95
C ALA A 858 -10.49 30.93 17.86
N HIS A 859 -11.68 30.90 17.25
CA HIS A 859 -12.31 29.65 16.87
C HIS A 859 -11.91 29.31 15.45
N VAL A 860 -11.34 28.13 15.22
CA VAL A 860 -10.99 27.65 13.89
C VAL A 860 -11.83 26.44 13.53
N ALA A 861 -12.26 26.34 12.28
CA ALA A 861 -12.91 25.14 11.78
C ALA A 861 -12.53 24.86 10.33
N VAL A 862 -12.47 23.59 9.95
CA VAL A 862 -12.33 23.13 8.56
C VAL A 862 -13.50 22.20 8.26
N THR A 863 -14.18 22.44 7.14
CA THR A 863 -15.18 21.53 6.58
C THR A 863 -14.69 20.98 5.24
N LEU A 864 -14.84 19.68 5.02
CA LEU A 864 -14.78 19.07 3.68
C LEU A 864 -16.19 18.58 3.35
N SER A 865 -16.74 19.02 2.22
CA SER A 865 -18.06 18.62 1.74
C SER A 865 -18.02 18.32 0.25
N GLY A 866 -18.24 17.06 -0.13
CA GLY A 866 -17.94 16.59 -1.49
C GLY A 866 -16.53 17.02 -1.89
N ASP A 867 -16.41 17.67 -3.06
CA ASP A 867 -15.14 18.16 -3.58
C ASP A 867 -14.77 19.58 -3.11
N THR A 868 -15.38 20.10 -2.04
CA THR A 868 -15.17 21.47 -1.55
C THR A 868 -14.63 21.50 -0.13
N GLY A 869 -13.48 22.14 0.06
CA GLY A 869 -12.95 22.49 1.38
C GLY A 869 -13.26 23.93 1.75
N THR A 870 -13.63 24.19 3.02
CA THR A 870 -13.81 25.56 3.55
C THR A 870 -13.15 25.71 4.92
N LEU A 871 -12.39 26.79 5.10
CA LEU A 871 -11.69 27.15 6.33
C LEU A 871 -12.40 28.34 6.97
N TYR A 872 -12.66 28.24 8.26
CA TYR A 872 -13.38 29.23 9.05
C TYR A 872 -12.51 29.78 10.19
N VAL A 873 -12.66 31.07 10.47
CA VAL A 873 -12.12 31.74 11.66
C VAL A 873 -13.23 32.56 12.30
N ASP A 874 -13.43 32.39 13.60
CA ASP A 874 -14.43 33.09 14.41
C ASP A 874 -15.86 33.02 13.81
N GLY A 875 -16.19 31.84 13.23
CA GLY A 875 -17.49 31.56 12.62
C GLY A 875 -17.67 32.10 11.20
N GLU A 876 -16.66 32.76 10.62
CA GLU A 876 -16.68 33.30 9.26
C GLU A 876 -15.82 32.46 8.32
N ALA A 877 -16.31 32.20 7.10
CA ALA A 877 -15.51 31.54 6.06
C ALA A 877 -14.40 32.49 5.59
N VAL A 878 -13.15 32.07 5.72
CA VAL A 878 -11.96 32.85 5.33
C VAL A 878 -11.25 32.31 4.09
N SER A 879 -11.54 31.07 3.70
CA SER A 879 -11.01 30.44 2.49
C SER A 879 -11.94 29.31 2.04
N SER A 880 -12.14 29.14 0.74
CA SER A 880 -12.85 27.99 0.16
C SER A 880 -12.23 27.65 -1.18
N ALA A 881 -12.00 26.35 -1.44
CA ALA A 881 -11.39 25.87 -2.66
C ALA A 881 -11.81 24.41 -2.95
N PRO A 882 -11.70 23.96 -4.22
CA PRO A 882 -11.87 22.55 -4.55
C PRO A 882 -10.82 21.70 -3.81
N ILE A 883 -11.28 20.67 -3.10
CA ILE A 883 -10.48 19.63 -2.48
C ILE A 883 -11.17 18.31 -2.78
N THR A 884 -10.62 17.56 -3.73
CA THR A 884 -11.13 16.23 -4.16
C THR A 884 -10.55 15.07 -3.34
N LEU A 885 -9.80 15.38 -2.28
CA LEU A 885 -9.23 14.39 -1.37
C LEU A 885 -10.10 14.29 -0.14
N HIS A 886 -10.44 13.06 0.20
CA HIS A 886 -11.15 12.74 1.43
C HIS A 886 -10.16 12.17 2.47
N PRO A 887 -10.42 12.38 3.77
CA PRO A 887 -9.65 11.79 4.87
C PRO A 887 -9.58 10.25 4.92
N PHE A 888 -10.15 9.56 3.92
CA PHE A 888 -10.15 8.10 3.69
C PHE A 888 -8.77 7.52 3.36
N PHE A 889 -7.85 7.70 4.28
CA PHE A 889 -6.56 7.04 4.29
C PHE A 889 -6.23 6.59 5.71
N THR A 890 -5.18 5.80 5.84
CA THR A 890 -4.79 5.29 7.15
C THR A 890 -4.32 6.42 8.06
N GLN A 891 -4.96 6.52 9.22
CA GLN A 891 -4.66 7.50 10.26
C GLN A 891 -4.15 6.77 11.51
N THR A 892 -3.01 6.09 11.40
CA THR A 892 -2.38 5.40 12.55
C THR A 892 -1.83 6.37 13.60
N GLN A 893 -1.70 7.64 13.24
CA GLN A 893 -1.18 8.72 14.07
C GLN A 893 -2.14 9.92 13.99
N CYS A 894 -2.91 10.13 15.05
CA CYS A 894 -3.83 11.27 15.16
C CYS A 894 -3.38 12.19 16.28
N TYR A 895 -2.71 13.31 15.97
CA TYR A 895 -2.19 14.21 16.98
C TYR A 895 -2.96 15.53 17.11
N ILE A 896 -3.07 16.02 18.35
CA ILE A 896 -3.32 17.44 18.65
C ILE A 896 -2.00 18.01 19.18
N GLY A 897 -1.49 19.07 18.55
CA GLY A 897 -0.30 19.77 18.99
C GLY A 897 1.05 19.26 18.47
N LYS A 898 1.07 18.22 17.63
CA LYS A 898 2.30 17.60 17.08
C LYS A 898 2.20 17.40 15.57
N SER A 899 3.34 17.51 14.89
CA SER A 899 3.49 17.24 13.46
C SER A 899 3.93 15.81 13.19
N GLN A 900 3.49 15.25 12.06
CA GLN A 900 4.07 14.03 11.49
C GLN A 900 5.55 14.23 11.11
N PHE A 901 5.96 15.48 10.87
CA PHE A 901 7.33 15.89 10.55
C PHE A 901 8.10 16.25 11.83
N PRO A 902 9.44 16.35 11.75
CA PRO A 902 10.26 16.93 12.83
C PRO A 902 10.09 18.47 12.93
N ASP A 903 8.86 18.96 12.89
CA ASP A 903 8.49 20.37 13.10
C ASP A 903 8.31 20.68 14.60
N PRO A 904 8.29 21.97 15.00
CA PRO A 904 8.02 22.36 16.38
C PRO A 904 6.65 21.91 16.89
N LEU A 905 6.57 21.53 18.17
CA LEU A 905 5.29 21.28 18.85
C LEU A 905 4.50 22.57 19.03
N PHE A 906 3.18 22.44 19.09
CA PHE A 906 2.28 23.56 19.32
C PHE A 906 2.50 24.17 20.70
N LYS A 907 2.69 25.49 20.72
CA LYS A 907 2.77 26.27 21.96
C LYS A 907 1.51 27.10 22.11
N GLY A 908 0.71 26.83 23.14
CA GLY A 908 -0.51 27.59 23.41
C GLY A 908 -1.55 26.83 24.22
N ARG A 909 -2.82 27.19 24.02
CA ARG A 909 -3.97 26.56 24.69
C ARG A 909 -4.98 26.09 23.66
N ILE A 910 -5.61 24.95 23.91
CA ILE A 910 -6.71 24.43 23.10
C ILE A 910 -7.89 24.13 24.02
N ALA A 911 -9.10 24.49 23.58
CA ALA A 911 -10.35 24.20 24.25
C ALA A 911 -11.39 23.70 23.23
N ASP A 912 -12.33 22.87 23.69
CA ASP A 912 -13.49 22.43 22.90
C ASP A 912 -13.14 21.92 21.49
N PHE A 913 -12.24 20.94 21.40
CA PHE A 913 -11.86 20.32 20.14
C PHE A 913 -12.94 19.32 19.71
N ARG A 914 -13.47 19.45 18.49
CA ARG A 914 -14.62 18.69 17.99
C ARG A 914 -14.31 18.08 16.62
N ILE A 915 -14.81 16.86 16.41
CA ILE A 915 -14.82 16.21 15.10
C ILE A 915 -16.25 15.76 14.79
N TYR A 916 -16.78 16.15 13.64
CA TYR A 916 -18.09 15.72 13.12
C TYR A 916 -17.87 14.88 11.86
N ASN A 917 -18.61 13.78 11.69
CA ASN A 917 -18.55 12.91 10.50
C ASN A 917 -19.35 13.47 9.30
N TYR A 918 -19.54 14.79 9.27
CA TYR A 918 -20.23 15.51 8.21
C TYR A 918 -19.76 16.97 8.17
N ALA A 919 -19.97 17.62 7.02
CA ALA A 919 -19.73 19.05 6.88
C ALA A 919 -20.83 19.86 7.58
N LEU A 920 -20.47 20.64 8.59
CA LEU A 920 -21.39 21.59 9.21
C LEU A 920 -21.69 22.72 8.19
N PRO A 921 -22.97 23.10 8.00
CA PRO A 921 -23.28 24.30 7.26
C PRO A 921 -22.72 25.53 7.99
N ALA A 922 -22.43 26.61 7.24
CA ALA A 922 -21.81 27.82 7.79
C ALA A 922 -22.55 28.40 9.01
N SER A 923 -23.89 28.32 9.04
CA SER A 923 -24.71 28.72 10.19
C SER A 923 -24.39 27.89 11.44
N ALA A 924 -24.27 26.57 11.32
CA ALA A 924 -23.94 25.69 12.44
C ALA A 924 -22.50 25.88 12.92
N VAL A 925 -21.54 26.17 12.02
CA VAL A 925 -20.18 26.58 12.41
C VAL A 925 -20.22 27.85 13.24
N ARG A 926 -21.03 28.84 12.84
CA ARG A 926 -21.24 30.08 13.59
C ARG A 926 -21.89 29.82 14.94
N ASP A 927 -22.85 28.91 15.03
CA ASP A 927 -23.49 28.53 16.31
C ASP A 927 -22.49 27.87 17.27
N VAL A 928 -21.61 26.99 16.78
CA VAL A 928 -20.54 26.38 17.60
C VAL A 928 -19.60 27.46 18.13
N PHE A 929 -19.22 28.43 17.29
CA PHE A 929 -18.43 29.59 17.71
C PHE A 929 -19.15 30.41 18.80
N GLN A 930 -20.42 30.77 18.61
CA GLN A 930 -21.14 31.64 19.56
C GLN A 930 -21.41 30.97 20.91
N ARG A 931 -21.45 29.64 20.99
CA ARG A 931 -21.83 28.91 22.20
C ARG A 931 -20.91 29.15 23.41
N LEU A 932 -19.61 29.41 23.17
CA LEU A 932 -18.60 29.60 24.23
C LEU A 932 -18.06 31.04 24.32
N ARG A 933 -18.62 31.96 23.54
CA ARG A 933 -18.34 33.39 23.61
C ARG A 933 -19.19 34.05 24.69
#